data_AF-A0A7V5SQM6-F1
#
_entry.id   AF-A0A7V5SQM6-F1
#
_cell.length_a   1.000
_cell.length_b   1.000
_cell.length_c   1.000
_cell.angle_alpha   90.00
_cell.angle_beta   90.00
_cell.angle_gamma   90.00
#
_symmetry.space_group_name_H-M   'P 1'
#
loop_
_entity.id
_entity.type
_entity.pdbx_description
1 polymer ?
#
loop_
_entity_poly.entity_id
_entity_poly.type
_entity_poly.pdbx_seq_one_letter_code
_entity_poly.pdbx_strand_id
1 'polypeptide(L)'
;MSSITTSEEIQKQLSIIFGFQSVRFEEIQVGDIIGVGELTKPTINKLVFDLLRYINSYNAMLKDYSGSEIFAIEFLLKNTDINQSNYKIMPKSMVFIPGEYKDCNTLLLALTRESNFINLFFAKFDLDEIGKLFFEIEEVVNRPELNTEEKKNVLGKFAERFTRKIQAYIIEGKWNKKLVGLKIFSPIEQEYINEYLELQSEYYIQWMDPSKIIEISRPRSVKLKINFNDEEKFEFIKWSIFPLSAYYILQNSIKLSADLLKIANTGTGNEIQNHMIEHLINSIVKKQLNEKEEMNFKDFLNNFYQNIDLLKNDFSEIESTLRSFCKLGLQDSLNLLLEKLKQILYNSNFEKYHKDFIFEILLKIIYKNNFKENFQLRSIDFEDFINYLMELFKSQLKIIKDNFEKYVSFVYLLSILDKYVNILENSLEKEEIPSKTLAYKYISKIILFTINNICEKVIYSNEFLLFDRKKLETYFNDVIIKIINKLISEIPVDIEDLISFAEIMLSDQLEKVKNHIKNLKSAKKELEFLFSFIFRNSNFNNFIKQIENEIIDPESFSKNFYEFLRKRMGGLDLYWKEYILNLILNFGSEMKKQYLIDLDNKKPWSKMKLINNFTDYIENKINSSFDPKNFTELLDNYIAKIENPTEQAIMIIFFEQYEYSLSIIKEFPKYLQQKLLESLTKINYDAAIPKEFSFLKNFKLDMINDSRIFKSNENKNIQSINYSYIEFLKIFELEYFSKLVAFPTRIILRNIDNTQFSSSLYTILEFKFMEKFFKVSLSTNYEKVKLKF
;
A
#
# COMPACT_ATOMS: atom_id res chain seq x y z
N MET A 1 -41.93 1.41 17.29
CA MET A 1 -40.50 1.79 17.32
C MET A 1 -40.18 2.44 15.99
N SER A 2 -39.97 3.74 15.99
CA SER A 2 -39.65 4.55 14.82
C SER A 2 -38.22 4.25 14.38
N SER A 3 -38.08 3.18 13.57
CA SER A 3 -36.88 2.93 12.78
C SER A 3 -36.80 4.01 11.70
N ILE A 4 -36.11 5.11 12.00
CA ILE A 4 -35.45 5.90 10.96
C ILE A 4 -34.59 4.88 10.21
N THR A 5 -35.03 4.57 9.00
CA THR A 5 -34.55 3.38 8.31
C THR A 5 -33.08 3.56 7.99
N THR A 6 -32.33 2.48 8.20
CA THR A 6 -30.97 2.20 7.72
C THR A 6 -30.76 2.67 6.26
N SER A 7 -31.82 2.85 5.47
CA SER A 7 -31.80 3.38 4.11
C SER A 7 -31.37 4.87 3.98
N GLU A 8 -31.64 5.75 4.96
CA GLU A 8 -31.16 7.14 4.95
C GLU A 8 -29.68 7.25 5.34
N GLU A 9 -29.20 6.34 6.18
CA GLU A 9 -27.77 6.18 6.52
C GLU A 9 -26.99 5.51 5.38
N ILE A 10 -27.56 4.51 4.71
CA ILE A 10 -27.02 3.89 3.49
C ILE A 10 -26.93 4.92 2.35
N GLN A 11 -27.83 5.92 2.30
CA GLN A 11 -27.82 6.99 1.28
C GLN A 11 -26.75 8.08 1.51
N LYS A 12 -26.03 8.08 2.64
CA LYS A 12 -24.92 9.03 2.92
C LYS A 12 -23.52 8.44 2.66
N GLN A 13 -23.42 7.15 2.33
CA GLN A 13 -22.15 6.44 2.40
C GLN A 13 -21.34 6.44 1.10
N LEU A 14 -20.29 7.26 1.14
CA LEU A 14 -18.89 6.93 0.78
C LEU A 14 -18.55 6.81 -0.71
N SER A 15 -18.20 7.95 -1.31
CA SER A 15 -17.28 8.03 -2.44
C SER A 15 -16.28 9.16 -2.17
N ILE A 16 -15.00 8.85 -1.96
CA ILE A 16 -13.94 9.86 -1.96
C ILE A 16 -13.64 10.16 -3.41
N ILE A 17 -13.93 11.39 -3.84
CA ILE A 17 -13.68 11.83 -5.20
C ILE A 17 -12.80 13.07 -5.12
N PHE A 18 -11.59 12.95 -5.65
CA PHE A 18 -10.66 14.08 -5.74
C PHE A 18 -10.98 14.90 -6.99
N GLY A 19 -11.61 16.06 -6.82
CA GLY A 19 -11.73 17.08 -7.87
C GLY A 19 -10.70 18.19 -7.63
N PHE A 20 -9.79 18.43 -8.58
CA PHE A 20 -8.80 19.50 -8.51
C PHE A 20 -8.89 20.44 -9.72
N GLN A 21 -8.85 21.75 -9.47
CA GLN A 21 -8.61 22.75 -10.50
C GLN A 21 -7.14 23.15 -10.45
N SER A 22 -6.42 23.00 -11.56
CA SER A 22 -5.10 23.60 -11.72
C SER A 22 -5.02 24.33 -13.04
N VAL A 23 -4.81 25.65 -12.97
CA VAL A 23 -4.31 26.45 -14.10
C VAL A 23 -2.83 26.80 -13.90
N ARG A 24 -2.33 26.78 -12.64
CA ARG A 24 -0.92 26.93 -12.23
C ARG A 24 -0.66 26.23 -10.89
N PHE A 25 0.61 25.87 -10.62
CA PHE A 25 1.06 25.14 -9.41
C PHE A 25 0.84 25.89 -8.08
N GLU A 26 0.64 27.21 -8.12
CA GLU A 26 0.54 28.07 -6.92
C GLU A 26 -0.90 28.36 -6.48
N GLU A 27 -1.90 27.98 -7.27
CA GLU A 27 -3.32 28.27 -7.00
C GLU A 27 -4.19 27.01 -7.19
N ILE A 28 -3.92 25.98 -6.39
CA ILE A 28 -4.77 24.78 -6.35
C ILE A 28 -6.04 25.13 -5.57
N GLN A 29 -7.16 25.34 -6.26
CA GLN A 29 -8.48 25.33 -5.63
C GLN A 29 -9.00 23.88 -5.62
N VAL A 30 -9.08 23.30 -4.43
CA VAL A 30 -9.63 21.96 -4.21
C VAL A 30 -11.15 22.11 -4.04
N GLY A 31 -11.93 21.28 -4.75
CA GLY A 31 -13.38 21.20 -4.54
C GLY A 31 -13.73 20.65 -3.15
N ASP A 32 -15.01 20.67 -2.78
CA ASP A 32 -15.47 20.15 -1.49
C ASP A 32 -15.17 18.64 -1.35
N ILE A 33 -14.55 18.25 -0.23
CA ILE A 33 -14.36 16.84 0.14
C ILE A 33 -15.66 16.33 0.76
N ILE A 34 -16.31 15.37 0.11
CA ILE A 34 -17.44 14.63 0.68
C ILE A 34 -16.89 13.41 1.41
N GLY A 35 -16.62 13.55 2.71
CA GLY A 35 -16.07 12.50 3.58
C GLY A 35 -16.68 12.49 4.98
N VAL A 36 -16.42 11.43 5.75
CA VAL A 36 -16.96 11.27 7.13
C VAL A 36 -16.19 12.14 8.14
N GLY A 37 -14.98 12.59 7.78
CA GLY A 37 -14.10 13.43 8.61
C GLY A 37 -14.05 14.89 8.14
N GLU A 38 -13.78 15.81 9.06
CA GLU A 38 -13.43 17.20 8.74
C GLU A 38 -11.91 17.33 8.69
N LEU A 39 -11.40 17.65 7.50
CA LEU A 39 -10.02 18.04 7.32
C LEU A 39 -9.91 19.57 7.22
N THR A 40 -8.89 20.14 7.86
CA THR A 40 -8.55 21.55 7.66
C THR A 40 -8.08 21.80 6.22
N LYS A 41 -8.36 23.00 5.67
CA LYS A 41 -7.91 23.42 4.32
C LYS A 41 -6.41 23.16 4.05
N PRO A 42 -5.47 23.42 4.99
CA PRO A 42 -4.06 23.09 4.80
C PRO A 42 -3.80 21.59 4.56
N THR A 43 -4.48 20.72 5.32
CA THR A 43 -4.35 19.26 5.17
C THR A 43 -4.87 18.79 3.82
N ILE A 44 -6.02 19.35 3.39
CA ILE A 44 -6.60 19.10 2.07
C ILE A 44 -5.62 19.48 0.95
N ASN A 45 -5.07 20.69 0.99
CA ASN A 45 -4.13 21.17 -0.02
C ASN A 45 -2.85 20.31 -0.09
N LYS A 46 -2.32 19.89 1.07
CA LYS A 46 -1.16 19.00 1.14
C LYS A 46 -1.45 17.65 0.49
N LEU A 47 -2.61 17.05 0.77
CA LEU A 47 -3.01 15.76 0.18
C LEU A 47 -3.15 15.84 -1.34
N VAL A 48 -3.77 16.90 -1.86
CA VAL A 48 -3.90 17.11 -3.31
C VAL A 48 -2.54 17.31 -3.96
N PHE A 49 -1.66 18.09 -3.34
CA PHE A 49 -0.30 18.29 -3.83
C PHE A 49 0.49 16.97 -3.89
N ASP A 50 0.45 16.17 -2.82
CA ASP A 50 1.13 14.88 -2.76
C ASP A 50 0.60 13.91 -3.83
N LEU A 51 -0.72 13.86 -4.03
CA LEU A 51 -1.37 13.06 -5.08
C LEU A 51 -0.93 13.49 -6.48
N LEU A 52 -0.97 14.79 -6.80
CA LEU A 52 -0.60 15.31 -8.12
C LEU A 52 0.87 15.07 -8.44
N ARG A 53 1.77 15.33 -7.48
CA ARG A 53 3.19 15.06 -7.63
C ARG A 53 3.42 13.58 -7.93
N TYR A 54 2.71 12.70 -7.21
CA TYR A 54 2.81 11.26 -7.41
C TYR A 54 2.29 10.83 -8.79
N ILE A 55 1.08 11.25 -9.18
CA ILE A 55 0.48 10.93 -10.49
C ILE A 55 1.39 11.39 -11.62
N ASN A 56 1.93 12.61 -11.55
CA ASN A 56 2.85 13.12 -12.56
C ASN A 56 4.13 12.29 -12.65
N SER A 57 4.69 11.90 -11.50
CA SER A 57 5.88 11.04 -11.43
C SER A 57 5.59 9.65 -12.01
N TYR A 58 4.44 9.07 -11.66
CA TYR A 58 4.02 7.75 -12.12
C TYR A 58 3.70 7.72 -13.61
N ASN A 59 2.98 8.72 -14.13
CA ASN A 59 2.74 8.86 -15.56
C ASN A 59 4.05 9.07 -16.32
N ALA A 60 4.96 9.94 -15.86
CA ALA A 60 6.28 10.11 -16.47
C ALA A 60 7.07 8.79 -16.53
N MET A 61 7.01 8.00 -15.45
CA MET A 61 7.57 6.65 -15.41
C MET A 61 6.90 5.72 -16.43
N LEU A 62 5.57 5.70 -16.56
CA LEU A 62 4.89 4.92 -17.59
C LEU A 62 5.27 5.34 -19.01
N LYS A 63 5.45 6.64 -19.29
CA LYS A 63 5.89 7.11 -20.61
C LYS A 63 7.24 6.51 -20.99
N ASP A 64 8.18 6.49 -20.04
CA ASP A 64 9.54 5.97 -20.25
C ASP A 64 9.55 4.44 -20.45
N TYR A 65 8.85 3.70 -19.58
CA TYR A 65 8.91 2.23 -19.54
C TYR A 65 7.90 1.53 -20.46
N SER A 66 6.75 2.13 -20.74
CA SER A 66 5.66 1.51 -21.53
C SER A 66 5.18 2.34 -22.74
N GLY A 67 5.63 3.59 -22.88
CA GLY A 67 5.11 4.49 -23.93
C GLY A 67 3.63 4.83 -23.77
N SER A 68 3.09 4.62 -22.56
CA SER A 68 1.68 4.72 -22.26
C SER A 68 1.44 5.65 -21.06
N GLU A 69 0.19 6.01 -20.83
CA GLU A 69 -0.28 6.73 -19.64
C GLU A 69 -1.42 5.95 -18.97
N ILE A 70 -1.69 6.23 -17.69
CA ILE A 70 -2.83 5.59 -17.02
C ILE A 70 -4.11 6.01 -17.72
N PHE A 71 -4.96 5.04 -18.04
CA PHE A 71 -6.36 5.26 -18.38
C PHE A 71 -7.27 4.99 -17.18
N ALA A 72 -7.06 3.87 -16.48
CA ALA A 72 -7.76 3.56 -15.24
C ALA A 72 -7.02 2.49 -14.43
N ILE A 73 -7.24 2.45 -13.12
CA ILE A 73 -6.79 1.38 -12.23
C ILE A 73 -7.95 0.96 -11.33
N GLU A 74 -8.19 -0.33 -11.22
CA GLU A 74 -9.22 -0.93 -10.39
C GLU A 74 -8.58 -1.71 -9.25
N PHE A 75 -9.10 -1.56 -8.04
CA PHE A 75 -8.64 -2.24 -6.84
C PHE A 75 -9.79 -2.97 -6.16
N LEU A 76 -9.52 -4.17 -5.66
CA LEU A 76 -10.33 -4.90 -4.69
C LEU A 76 -9.87 -4.49 -3.29
N LEU A 77 -10.81 -4.07 -2.45
CA LEU A 77 -10.56 -3.74 -1.06
C LEU A 77 -10.95 -4.92 -0.19
N LYS A 78 -9.96 -5.53 0.48
CA LYS A 78 -10.19 -6.62 1.42
C LYS A 78 -10.19 -6.08 2.84
N ASN A 79 -11.26 -6.35 3.58
CA ASN A 79 -11.33 -6.04 5.01
C ASN A 79 -10.55 -7.10 5.82
N THR A 80 -9.69 -6.62 6.70
CA THR A 80 -8.84 -7.45 7.58
C THR A 80 -9.52 -7.76 8.91
N ASP A 81 -10.61 -7.07 9.26
CA ASP A 81 -11.38 -7.29 10.50
C ASP A 81 -12.73 -7.97 10.18
N ILE A 82 -12.76 -9.31 10.30
CA ILE A 82 -13.93 -10.12 9.99
C ILE A 82 -15.05 -9.91 11.02
N ASN A 83 -14.73 -9.56 12.27
CA ASN A 83 -15.73 -9.34 13.32
C ASN A 83 -16.53 -8.04 13.11
N GLN A 84 -15.91 -7.00 12.53
CA GLN A 84 -16.60 -5.76 12.15
C GLN A 84 -17.27 -5.82 10.77
N SER A 85 -16.99 -6.84 9.96
CA SER A 85 -17.54 -6.98 8.59
C SER A 85 -19.07 -7.09 8.55
N ASN A 86 -19.70 -7.53 9.65
CA ASN A 86 -21.16 -7.64 9.77
C ASN A 86 -21.86 -6.35 10.23
N TYR A 87 -21.11 -5.36 10.74
CA TYR A 87 -21.69 -4.18 11.41
C TYR A 87 -21.26 -2.82 10.80
N LYS A 88 -20.13 -2.75 10.08
CA LYS A 88 -19.67 -1.54 9.38
C LYS A 88 -19.70 -1.74 7.85
N ILE A 89 -20.35 -0.84 7.13
CA ILE A 89 -20.45 -0.86 5.66
C ILE A 89 -19.11 -0.37 5.07
N MET A 90 -18.20 -1.30 4.77
CA MET A 90 -16.89 -0.98 4.18
C MET A 90 -16.93 -1.08 2.64
N PRO A 91 -16.22 -0.21 1.90
CA PRO A 91 -16.12 -0.34 0.45
C PRO A 91 -15.38 -1.62 0.07
N LYS A 92 -15.84 -2.27 -0.99
CA LYS A 92 -15.26 -3.52 -1.53
C LYS A 92 -14.34 -3.28 -2.72
N SER A 93 -14.36 -2.09 -3.30
CA SER A 93 -13.56 -1.74 -4.47
C SER A 93 -13.21 -0.26 -4.49
N MET A 94 -12.11 0.08 -5.15
CA MET A 94 -11.67 1.44 -5.44
C MET A 94 -11.31 1.53 -6.91
N VAL A 95 -11.63 2.63 -7.57
CA VAL A 95 -11.23 2.87 -8.97
C VAL A 95 -10.56 4.23 -9.04
N PHE A 96 -9.44 4.28 -9.74
CA PHE A 96 -8.67 5.48 -10.01
C PHE A 96 -8.70 5.76 -11.52
N ILE A 97 -9.32 6.89 -11.92
CA ILE A 97 -9.42 7.32 -13.32
C ILE A 97 -8.82 8.73 -13.42
N PRO A 98 -7.69 8.90 -14.11
CA PRO A 98 -7.20 10.24 -14.45
C PRO A 98 -8.11 10.90 -15.50
N GLY A 99 -8.54 12.14 -15.27
CA GLY A 99 -9.38 12.89 -16.20
C GLY A 99 -9.25 14.40 -16.02
N GLU A 100 -9.74 15.18 -16.99
CA GLU A 100 -9.86 16.64 -16.85
C GLU A 100 -10.91 16.97 -15.79
N TYR A 101 -10.74 18.09 -15.08
CA TYR A 101 -11.65 18.52 -14.00
C TYR A 101 -13.11 18.51 -14.45
N LYS A 102 -13.42 18.84 -15.71
CA LYS A 102 -14.81 18.87 -16.22
C LYS A 102 -15.45 17.49 -16.26
N ASP A 103 -14.69 16.45 -16.58
CA ASP A 103 -15.16 15.07 -16.62
C ASP A 103 -15.30 14.50 -15.20
N CYS A 104 -14.33 14.79 -14.34
CA CYS A 104 -14.39 14.46 -12.91
C CYS A 104 -15.51 15.24 -12.19
N ASN A 105 -15.78 16.49 -12.59
CA ASN A 105 -16.85 17.33 -12.04
C ASN A 105 -18.22 16.90 -12.59
N THR A 106 -18.30 16.37 -13.81
CA THR A 106 -19.52 15.74 -14.35
C THR A 106 -19.80 14.41 -13.68
N LEU A 107 -18.76 13.61 -13.41
CA LEU A 107 -18.84 12.41 -12.58
C LEU A 107 -19.24 12.77 -11.14
N LEU A 108 -18.62 13.80 -10.55
CA LEU A 108 -18.99 14.36 -9.24
C LEU A 108 -20.43 14.84 -9.26
N LEU A 109 -20.90 15.57 -10.26
CA LEU A 109 -22.29 16.03 -10.38
C LEU A 109 -23.26 14.86 -10.50
N ALA A 110 -22.90 13.81 -11.23
CA ALA A 110 -23.66 12.56 -11.33
C ALA A 110 -23.64 11.73 -10.02
N LEU A 111 -22.57 11.85 -9.24
CA LEU A 111 -22.37 11.20 -7.93
C LEU A 111 -22.93 12.03 -6.76
N THR A 112 -23.00 13.35 -6.90
CA THR A 112 -23.67 14.27 -5.98
C THR A 112 -25.16 13.99 -6.00
N ARG A 113 -25.81 14.20 -4.86
CA ARG A 113 -27.24 13.95 -4.71
C ARG A 113 -28.01 14.87 -5.67
N GLU A 114 -28.74 14.30 -6.62
CA GLU A 114 -29.95 14.97 -7.09
C GLU A 114 -30.93 14.96 -5.91
N SER A 115 -31.08 16.11 -5.26
CA SER A 115 -32.10 16.35 -4.25
C SER A 115 -33.49 16.57 -4.86
N ASN A 116 -33.81 15.90 -5.98
CA ASN A 116 -35.09 16.08 -6.66
C ASN A 116 -35.71 14.75 -7.14
N PHE A 117 -36.84 14.46 -6.51
CA PHE A 117 -38.00 13.66 -6.94
C PHE A 117 -37.78 12.31 -7.64
N ILE A 118 -38.35 11.27 -7.00
CA ILE A 118 -38.73 10.01 -7.65
C ILE A 118 -39.39 10.34 -8.99
N ASN A 119 -38.84 9.84 -10.09
CA ASN A 119 -39.44 9.99 -11.40
C ASN A 119 -40.72 9.13 -11.45
N LEU A 120 -41.84 9.76 -11.07
CA LEU A 120 -43.18 9.15 -10.96
C LEU A 120 -43.61 8.42 -12.23
N PHE A 121 -43.08 8.80 -13.40
CA PHE A 121 -43.46 8.21 -14.67
C PHE A 121 -42.90 6.78 -14.85
N PHE A 122 -41.63 6.56 -14.50
CA PHE A 122 -41.02 5.21 -14.53
C PHE A 122 -41.52 4.34 -13.37
N ALA A 123 -41.66 4.93 -12.18
CA ALA A 123 -42.23 4.22 -11.03
C ALA A 123 -43.66 3.73 -11.30
N LYS A 124 -44.46 4.48 -12.06
CA LYS A 124 -45.83 4.11 -12.46
C LYS A 124 -45.86 2.96 -13.46
N PHE A 125 -44.98 2.95 -14.46
CA PHE A 125 -44.92 1.87 -15.46
C PHE A 125 -44.50 0.53 -14.80
N ASP A 126 -43.53 0.57 -13.89
CA ASP A 126 -43.09 -0.62 -13.15
C ASP A 126 -44.13 -1.04 -12.09
N LEU A 127 -44.80 -0.10 -11.44
CA LEU A 127 -45.96 -0.38 -10.55
C LEU A 127 -47.12 -1.02 -11.30
N ASP A 128 -47.36 -0.67 -12.56
CA ASP A 128 -48.42 -1.26 -13.38
C ASP A 128 -48.07 -2.70 -13.82
N GLU A 129 -46.79 -3.02 -14.10
CA GLU A 129 -46.35 -4.41 -14.34
C GLU A 129 -46.42 -5.26 -13.07
N ILE A 130 -45.96 -4.69 -11.95
CA ILE A 130 -46.03 -5.31 -10.64
C ILE A 130 -47.48 -5.49 -10.17
N GLY A 131 -48.35 -4.53 -10.49
CA GLY A 131 -49.78 -4.55 -10.20
C GLY A 131 -50.47 -5.75 -10.85
N LYS A 132 -49.98 -6.24 -11.98
CA LYS A 132 -50.47 -7.49 -12.62
C LYS A 132 -50.13 -8.73 -11.79
N LEU A 133 -49.00 -8.74 -11.08
CA LEU A 133 -48.60 -9.85 -10.19
C LEU A 133 -49.40 -9.90 -8.87
N PHE A 134 -50.01 -8.78 -8.46
CA PHE A 134 -50.89 -8.75 -7.28
C PHE A 134 -52.16 -9.58 -7.51
N PHE A 135 -52.69 -9.57 -8.74
CA PHE A 135 -53.89 -10.34 -9.09
C PHE A 135 -53.65 -11.85 -8.99
N GLU A 136 -52.48 -12.33 -9.45
CA GLU A 136 -52.10 -13.75 -9.35
C GLU A 136 -51.96 -14.22 -7.90
N ILE A 137 -51.50 -13.35 -7.01
CA ILE A 137 -51.35 -13.67 -5.58
C ILE A 137 -52.65 -13.56 -4.83
N GLU A 138 -53.51 -12.62 -5.22
CA GLU A 138 -54.88 -12.54 -4.72
C GLU A 138 -55.67 -13.81 -5.08
N GLU A 139 -55.50 -14.36 -6.30
CA GLU A 139 -56.04 -15.68 -6.67
C GLU A 139 -55.48 -16.83 -5.81
N VAL A 140 -54.17 -16.85 -5.56
CA VAL A 140 -53.53 -17.90 -4.73
C VAL A 140 -54.01 -17.82 -3.28
N VAL A 141 -54.14 -16.61 -2.71
CA VAL A 141 -54.61 -16.40 -1.33
C VAL A 141 -56.10 -16.67 -1.18
N ASN A 142 -56.88 -16.54 -2.25
CA ASN A 142 -58.32 -16.83 -2.26
C ASN A 142 -58.64 -18.32 -2.44
N ARG A 143 -57.65 -19.20 -2.62
CA ARG A 143 -57.90 -20.65 -2.65
C ARG A 143 -58.55 -21.11 -1.32
N PRO A 144 -59.64 -21.91 -1.39
CA PRO A 144 -60.38 -22.34 -0.20
C PRO A 144 -59.58 -23.32 0.67
N GLU A 145 -58.52 -23.90 0.13
CA GLU A 145 -57.64 -24.88 0.78
C GLU A 145 -56.69 -24.25 1.82
N LEU A 146 -56.39 -22.95 1.70
CA LEU A 146 -55.47 -22.27 2.60
C LEU A 146 -56.22 -21.76 3.84
N ASN A 147 -55.71 -22.08 5.02
CA ASN A 147 -56.23 -21.50 6.26
C ASN A 147 -55.74 -20.05 6.46
N THR A 148 -56.32 -19.33 7.42
CA THR A 148 -56.01 -17.91 7.69
C THR A 148 -54.54 -17.64 7.99
N GLU A 149 -53.83 -18.61 8.57
CA GLU A 149 -52.42 -18.48 8.95
C GLU A 149 -51.49 -18.70 7.74
N GLU A 150 -51.83 -19.68 6.91
CA GLU A 150 -51.15 -19.95 5.63
C GLU A 150 -51.32 -18.80 4.63
N LYS A 151 -52.54 -18.23 4.55
CA LYS A 151 -52.81 -17.02 3.75
C LYS A 151 -51.93 -15.84 4.18
N LYS A 152 -51.81 -15.59 5.49
CA LYS A 152 -50.91 -14.56 6.04
C LYS A 152 -49.45 -14.83 5.70
N ASN A 153 -49.03 -16.10 5.72
CA ASN A 153 -47.65 -16.49 5.44
C ASN A 153 -47.30 -16.32 3.94
N VAL A 154 -48.23 -16.65 3.04
CA VAL A 154 -48.10 -16.41 1.59
C VAL A 154 -47.98 -14.91 1.31
N LEU A 155 -48.87 -14.10 1.88
CA LEU A 155 -48.84 -12.63 1.74
C LEU A 155 -47.56 -12.02 2.33
N GLY A 156 -47.10 -12.51 3.50
CA GLY A 156 -45.87 -12.05 4.14
C GLY A 156 -44.62 -12.34 3.30
N LYS A 157 -44.51 -13.57 2.77
CA LYS A 157 -43.40 -13.96 1.88
C LYS A 157 -43.43 -13.20 0.55
N PHE A 158 -44.61 -12.91 0.02
CA PHE A 158 -44.74 -12.06 -1.15
C PHE A 158 -44.27 -10.64 -0.85
N ALA A 159 -44.78 -10.00 0.21
CA ALA A 159 -44.38 -8.65 0.60
C ALA A 159 -42.87 -8.52 0.83
N GLU A 160 -42.24 -9.52 1.45
CA GLU A 160 -40.80 -9.56 1.68
C GLU A 160 -40.02 -9.66 0.35
N ARG A 161 -40.37 -10.62 -0.53
CA ARG A 161 -39.73 -10.79 -1.84
C ARG A 161 -39.96 -9.59 -2.75
N PHE A 162 -41.15 -9.02 -2.69
CA PHE A 162 -41.56 -7.83 -3.42
C PHE A 162 -40.73 -6.61 -3.01
N THR A 163 -40.61 -6.36 -1.70
CA THR A 163 -39.79 -5.26 -1.16
C THR A 163 -38.32 -5.43 -1.54
N ARG A 164 -37.78 -6.65 -1.48
CA ARG A 164 -36.40 -6.94 -1.91
C ARG A 164 -36.21 -6.74 -3.42
N LYS A 165 -37.18 -7.13 -4.26
CA LYS A 165 -37.11 -6.96 -5.72
C LYS A 165 -37.21 -5.48 -6.12
N ILE A 166 -38.08 -4.70 -5.49
CA ILE A 166 -38.14 -3.24 -5.67
C ILE A 166 -36.87 -2.56 -5.18
N GLN A 167 -36.34 -2.94 -4.01
CA GLN A 167 -35.06 -2.43 -3.54
C GLN A 167 -33.93 -2.77 -4.51
N ALA A 168 -33.88 -4.01 -5.02
CA ALA A 168 -32.92 -4.43 -6.02
C ALA A 168 -33.05 -3.61 -7.30
N TYR A 169 -34.25 -3.38 -7.83
CA TYR A 169 -34.45 -2.55 -9.03
C TYR A 169 -34.17 -1.05 -8.81
N ILE A 170 -34.47 -0.51 -7.64
CA ILE A 170 -34.12 0.89 -7.31
C ILE A 170 -32.61 1.03 -7.19
N ILE A 171 -31.91 0.05 -6.62
CA ILE A 171 -30.45 0.02 -6.52
C ILE A 171 -29.85 -0.19 -7.92
N GLU A 172 -30.30 -1.20 -8.65
CA GLU A 172 -29.79 -1.60 -9.97
C GLU A 172 -30.13 -0.57 -11.05
N GLY A 173 -31.30 0.08 -10.99
CA GLY A 173 -31.70 1.18 -11.89
C GLY A 173 -30.97 2.49 -11.59
N LYS A 174 -30.69 2.81 -10.32
CA LYS A 174 -29.86 3.96 -9.94
C LYS A 174 -28.38 3.74 -10.29
N TRP A 175 -27.86 2.53 -10.11
CA TRP A 175 -26.49 2.18 -10.48
C TRP A 175 -26.31 2.02 -11.99
N ASN A 176 -27.24 1.38 -12.70
CA ASN A 176 -27.18 1.29 -14.16
C ASN A 176 -27.34 2.68 -14.81
N LYS A 177 -28.26 3.56 -14.39
CA LYS A 177 -28.31 4.92 -14.96
C LYS A 177 -27.07 5.76 -14.67
N LYS A 178 -26.40 5.57 -13.52
CA LYS A 178 -25.14 6.25 -13.17
C LYS A 178 -23.90 5.63 -13.81
N LEU A 179 -23.93 4.34 -14.16
CA LEU A 179 -22.86 3.60 -14.83
C LEU A 179 -23.07 3.46 -16.34
N VAL A 180 -24.21 3.85 -16.91
CA VAL A 180 -24.44 3.84 -18.37
C VAL A 180 -23.47 4.80 -19.08
N GLY A 181 -23.01 5.86 -18.41
CA GLY A 181 -21.88 6.66 -18.88
C GLY A 181 -20.54 5.93 -18.86
N LEU A 182 -20.34 4.92 -18.00
CA LEU A 182 -19.13 4.11 -17.88
C LEU A 182 -19.15 2.84 -18.73
N LYS A 183 -20.33 2.27 -19.03
CA LYS A 183 -20.48 1.13 -19.97
C LYS A 183 -20.12 1.52 -21.41
N ILE A 184 -20.22 2.81 -21.76
CA ILE A 184 -19.75 3.35 -23.05
C ILE A 184 -18.21 3.47 -23.09
N PHE A 185 -17.51 3.32 -21.94
CA PHE A 185 -16.05 3.41 -21.81
C PHE A 185 -15.38 2.08 -21.43
N SER A 186 -15.91 0.92 -21.82
CA SER A 186 -15.04 -0.25 -21.99
C SER A 186 -14.60 -0.31 -23.45
N PRO A 187 -13.51 0.35 -23.88
CA PRO A 187 -12.92 0.15 -25.20
C PRO A 187 -12.32 -1.27 -25.38
N ILE A 188 -12.71 -2.19 -24.50
CA ILE A 188 -12.13 -3.47 -24.15
C ILE A 188 -13.30 -4.47 -24.07
N GLU A 189 -13.95 -4.73 -25.20
CA GLU A 189 -14.82 -5.90 -25.33
C GLU A 189 -13.91 -7.15 -25.27
N GLN A 190 -14.24 -8.14 -24.43
CA GLN A 190 -13.39 -9.30 -24.14
C GLN A 190 -12.99 -10.12 -25.37
N GLU A 191 -13.73 -9.99 -26.48
CA GLU A 191 -13.56 -10.81 -27.69
C GLU A 191 -12.27 -10.51 -28.49
N TYR A 192 -11.54 -9.43 -28.18
CA TYR A 192 -10.33 -9.04 -28.94
C TYR A 192 -9.11 -8.70 -28.07
N ILE A 193 -9.06 -9.23 -26.86
CA ILE A 193 -7.94 -9.01 -25.93
C ILE A 193 -7.05 -10.25 -25.94
N ASN A 194 -5.82 -10.10 -26.41
CA ASN A 194 -4.86 -11.20 -26.39
C ASN A 194 -3.84 -11.03 -25.28
N GLU A 195 -3.78 -12.05 -24.41
CA GLU A 195 -2.71 -12.21 -23.44
C GLU A 195 -1.40 -12.53 -24.17
N TYR A 196 -0.33 -11.80 -23.86
CA TYR A 196 0.98 -11.96 -24.49
C TYR A 196 2.13 -12.16 -23.50
N LEU A 197 1.94 -11.77 -22.24
CA LEU A 197 2.93 -11.93 -21.19
C LEU A 197 2.25 -12.26 -19.88
N GLU A 198 2.85 -13.16 -19.12
CA GLU A 198 2.44 -13.49 -17.76
C GLU A 198 3.59 -13.23 -16.78
N LEU A 199 3.28 -12.60 -15.65
CA LEU A 199 4.19 -12.41 -14.52
C LEU A 199 3.64 -13.17 -13.30
N GLN A 200 4.50 -13.93 -12.63
CA GLN A 200 4.19 -14.62 -11.38
C GLN A 200 5.17 -14.17 -10.30
N SER A 201 4.69 -13.88 -9.09
CA SER A 201 5.56 -13.44 -7.99
C SER A 201 4.95 -13.79 -6.63
N GLU A 202 5.82 -13.98 -5.64
CA GLU A 202 5.44 -14.05 -4.23
C GLU A 202 5.12 -12.66 -3.70
N TYR A 203 4.23 -12.56 -2.72
CA TYR A 203 3.97 -11.29 -2.05
C TYR A 203 3.72 -11.44 -0.54
N TYR A 204 3.94 -10.37 0.21
CA TYR A 204 3.51 -10.22 1.59
C TYR A 204 3.02 -8.79 1.86
N ILE A 205 2.27 -8.62 2.93
CA ILE A 205 1.71 -7.33 3.35
C ILE A 205 2.55 -6.80 4.51
N GLN A 206 2.95 -5.53 4.45
CA GLN A 206 3.55 -4.81 5.56
C GLN A 206 2.46 -4.29 6.50
N TRP A 207 2.05 -5.11 7.47
CA TRP A 207 1.03 -4.83 8.47
C TRP A 207 1.35 -3.67 9.41
N MET A 208 2.65 -3.39 9.60
CA MET A 208 3.15 -2.26 10.37
C MET A 208 2.90 -0.91 9.67
N ASP A 209 2.87 -0.90 8.34
CA ASP A 209 2.60 0.33 7.59
C ASP A 209 1.09 0.63 7.67
N PRO A 210 0.66 1.84 8.10
CA PRO A 210 -0.75 2.25 8.11
C PRO A 210 -1.46 2.03 6.78
N SER A 211 -0.71 2.15 5.67
CA SER A 211 -1.20 1.99 4.30
C SER A 211 -1.16 0.54 3.80
N LYS A 212 -0.55 -0.37 4.57
CA LYS A 212 -0.42 -1.81 4.29
C LYS A 212 0.12 -2.11 2.91
N ILE A 213 1.34 -1.65 2.66
CA ILE A 213 2.05 -1.86 1.40
C ILE A 213 2.19 -3.36 1.13
N ILE A 214 1.84 -3.77 -0.08
CA ILE A 214 2.12 -5.12 -0.58
C ILE A 214 3.53 -5.08 -1.20
N GLU A 215 4.43 -5.91 -0.67
CA GLU A 215 5.76 -6.10 -1.24
C GLU A 215 5.81 -7.40 -2.02
N ILE A 216 6.53 -7.38 -3.14
CA ILE A 216 6.63 -8.50 -4.07
C ILE A 216 8.07 -9.00 -4.15
N SER A 217 8.22 -10.30 -4.31
CA SER A 217 9.53 -10.95 -4.42
C SER A 217 9.52 -12.08 -5.46
N ARG A 218 10.71 -12.40 -5.99
CA ARG A 218 10.94 -13.51 -6.93
C ARG A 218 10.03 -13.49 -8.16
N PRO A 219 10.06 -12.42 -8.97
CA PRO A 219 9.28 -12.41 -10.20
C PRO A 219 9.76 -13.49 -11.18
N ARG A 220 8.82 -14.14 -11.82
CA ARG A 220 9.02 -15.03 -12.97
C ARG A 220 8.16 -14.53 -14.10
N SER A 221 8.76 -14.41 -15.29
CA SER A 221 8.02 -14.01 -16.48
C SER A 221 7.89 -15.17 -17.45
N VAL A 222 6.72 -15.29 -18.07
CA VAL A 222 6.41 -16.30 -19.08
C VAL A 222 5.87 -15.57 -20.30
N LYS A 223 6.65 -15.53 -21.38
CA LYS A 223 6.19 -15.01 -22.67
C LYS A 223 5.17 -16.00 -23.25
N LEU A 224 3.96 -15.53 -23.53
CA LEU A 224 2.90 -16.36 -24.11
C LEU A 224 3.02 -16.35 -25.64
N LYS A 225 2.67 -17.47 -26.28
CA LYS A 225 2.66 -17.55 -27.74
C LYS A 225 1.43 -16.82 -28.26
N ILE A 226 1.66 -15.71 -28.96
CA ILE A 226 0.62 -15.05 -29.74
C ILE A 226 0.58 -15.68 -31.14
N ASN A 227 -0.63 -15.92 -31.66
CA ASN A 227 -0.89 -16.49 -32.98
C ASN A 227 -0.72 -15.45 -34.11
N PHE A 228 0.40 -14.73 -34.10
CA PHE A 228 0.79 -13.78 -35.13
C PHE A 228 1.79 -14.39 -36.11
N ASN A 229 1.73 -13.97 -37.37
CA ASN A 229 2.82 -14.23 -38.30
C ASN A 229 4.09 -13.44 -37.87
N ASP A 230 5.26 -13.75 -38.43
CA ASP A 230 6.53 -13.15 -37.97
C ASP A 230 6.61 -11.63 -38.22
N GLU A 231 5.91 -11.10 -39.21
CA GLU A 231 5.83 -9.66 -39.49
C GLU A 231 4.93 -8.94 -38.48
N GLU A 232 3.74 -9.50 -38.20
CA GLU A 232 2.80 -9.01 -37.19
C GLU A 232 3.41 -9.06 -35.79
N LYS A 233 4.23 -10.08 -35.47
CA LYS A 233 4.99 -10.13 -34.22
C LYS A 233 6.01 -9.00 -34.11
N PHE A 234 6.69 -8.67 -35.22
CA PHE A 234 7.66 -7.58 -35.24
C PHE A 234 6.97 -6.23 -35.04
N GLU A 235 5.85 -6.00 -35.73
CA GLU A 235 5.03 -4.82 -35.54
C GLU A 235 4.48 -4.71 -34.11
N PHE A 236 4.00 -5.81 -33.55
CA PHE A 236 3.52 -5.85 -32.18
C PHE A 236 4.61 -5.50 -31.15
N ILE A 237 5.84 -6.00 -31.33
CA ILE A 237 6.94 -5.74 -30.40
C ILE A 237 7.19 -4.25 -30.20
N LYS A 238 7.05 -3.42 -31.25
CA LYS A 238 7.23 -1.96 -31.20
C LYS A 238 6.33 -1.29 -30.15
N TRP A 239 5.20 -1.91 -29.80
CA TRP A 239 4.19 -1.36 -28.91
C TRP A 239 3.99 -2.20 -27.63
N SER A 240 4.64 -3.36 -27.54
CA SER A 240 4.55 -4.26 -26.39
C SER A 240 5.39 -3.79 -25.20
N ILE A 241 4.95 -4.15 -24.00
CA ILE A 241 5.72 -3.93 -22.76
C ILE A 241 6.60 -5.16 -22.50
N PHE A 242 7.91 -4.93 -22.36
CA PHE A 242 8.89 -5.98 -22.03
C PHE A 242 8.77 -6.47 -20.58
N PRO A 243 9.15 -7.72 -20.27
CA PRO A 243 8.98 -8.30 -18.92
C PRO A 243 9.56 -7.48 -17.77
N LEU A 244 10.78 -6.94 -17.93
CA LEU A 244 11.43 -6.12 -16.90
C LEU A 244 10.69 -4.79 -16.67
N SER A 245 10.27 -4.14 -17.76
CA SER A 245 9.47 -2.93 -17.70
C SER A 245 8.11 -3.20 -17.05
N ALA A 246 7.47 -4.32 -17.40
CA ALA A 246 6.20 -4.75 -16.79
C ALA A 246 6.35 -5.01 -15.29
N TYR A 247 7.43 -5.67 -14.86
CA TYR A 247 7.72 -5.88 -13.44
C TYR A 247 7.90 -4.56 -12.67
N TYR A 248 8.65 -3.61 -13.24
CA TYR A 248 8.85 -2.30 -12.62
C TYR A 248 7.55 -1.48 -12.55
N ILE A 249 6.72 -1.51 -13.59
CA ILE A 249 5.38 -0.91 -13.59
C ILE A 249 4.54 -1.51 -12.47
N LEU A 250 4.54 -2.84 -12.36
CA LEU A 250 3.77 -3.58 -11.38
C LEU A 250 4.17 -3.25 -9.94
N GLN A 251 5.47 -3.18 -9.64
CA GLN A 251 5.96 -2.76 -8.30
C GLN A 251 5.42 -1.38 -7.92
N ASN A 252 5.53 -0.42 -8.82
CA ASN A 252 5.07 0.94 -8.57
C ASN A 252 3.53 1.03 -8.53
N SER A 253 2.82 0.20 -9.30
CA SER A 253 1.35 0.12 -9.29
C SER A 253 0.80 -0.40 -7.97
N ILE A 254 1.45 -1.41 -7.40
CA ILE A 254 1.09 -1.98 -6.10
C ILE A 254 1.36 -0.96 -5.00
N LYS A 255 2.49 -0.24 -5.06
CA LYS A 255 2.77 0.85 -4.12
C LYS A 255 1.71 1.96 -4.19
N LEU A 256 1.27 2.31 -5.40
CA LEU A 256 0.20 3.29 -5.61
C LEU A 256 -1.12 2.89 -4.91
N SER A 257 -1.44 1.60 -4.81
CA SER A 257 -2.68 1.15 -4.14
C SER A 257 -2.68 1.51 -2.65
N ALA A 258 -1.54 1.32 -1.99
CA ALA A 258 -1.34 1.67 -0.59
C ALA A 258 -1.31 3.19 -0.39
N ASP A 259 -0.59 3.93 -1.25
CA ASP A 259 -0.53 5.40 -1.20
C ASP A 259 -1.93 6.03 -1.35
N LEU A 260 -2.77 5.53 -2.26
CA LEU A 260 -4.15 6.00 -2.42
C LEU A 260 -5.02 5.71 -1.19
N LEU A 261 -4.91 4.52 -0.59
CA LEU A 261 -5.60 4.22 0.66
C LEU A 261 -5.13 5.09 1.82
N LYS A 262 -3.84 5.41 1.89
CA LYS A 262 -3.29 6.33 2.89
C LYS A 262 -3.88 7.73 2.78
N ILE A 263 -3.97 8.24 1.55
CA ILE A 263 -4.60 9.53 1.27
C ILE A 263 -6.09 9.47 1.65
N ALA A 264 -6.79 8.39 1.30
CA ALA A 264 -8.18 8.17 1.68
C ALA A 264 -8.37 8.13 3.21
N ASN A 265 -7.51 7.42 3.94
CA ASN A 265 -7.51 7.36 5.39
C ASN A 265 -7.32 8.72 6.04
N THR A 266 -6.35 9.49 5.55
CA THR A 266 -6.14 10.86 6.02
C THR A 266 -7.41 11.67 5.84
N GLY A 267 -8.11 11.50 4.70
CA GLY A 267 -9.44 12.07 4.41
C GLY A 267 -10.59 11.66 5.34
N THR A 268 -10.43 10.56 6.08
CA THR A 268 -11.47 10.06 7.01
C THR A 268 -11.23 10.40 8.47
N GLY A 269 -10.07 10.99 8.80
CA GLY A 269 -9.75 11.40 10.16
C GLY A 269 -10.73 12.44 10.67
N ASN A 270 -11.30 12.21 11.87
CA ASN A 270 -12.12 13.20 12.56
C ASN A 270 -11.27 13.88 13.63
N GLU A 271 -10.88 15.14 13.40
CA GLU A 271 -10.05 15.93 14.33
C GLU A 271 -10.70 16.05 15.71
N ILE A 272 -12.04 16.15 15.80
CA ILE A 272 -12.76 16.19 17.08
C ILE A 272 -12.61 14.87 17.83
N GLN A 273 -12.74 13.72 17.16
CA GLN A 273 -12.55 12.40 17.79
C GLN A 273 -11.10 12.20 18.26
N ASN A 274 -10.13 12.64 17.45
CA ASN A 274 -8.72 12.63 17.82
C ASN A 274 -8.45 13.45 19.09
N HIS A 275 -8.99 14.67 19.16
CA HIS A 275 -8.89 15.51 20.35
C HIS A 275 -9.60 14.89 21.57
N MET A 276 -10.76 14.26 21.38
CA MET A 276 -11.47 13.54 22.45
C MET A 276 -10.64 12.40 23.01
N ILE A 277 -10.09 11.53 22.17
CA ILE A 277 -9.26 10.40 22.62
C ILE A 277 -8.03 10.91 23.36
N GLU A 278 -7.37 11.93 22.82
CA GLU A 278 -6.21 12.52 23.46
C GLU A 278 -6.55 13.10 24.85
N HIS A 279 -7.67 13.80 24.97
CA HIS A 279 -8.14 14.30 26.26
C HIS A 279 -8.47 13.16 27.24
N LEU A 280 -9.25 12.16 26.81
CA LEU A 280 -9.66 11.04 27.64
C LEU A 280 -8.47 10.23 28.16
N ILE A 281 -7.55 9.85 27.27
CA ILE A 281 -6.33 9.12 27.64
C ILE A 281 -5.47 9.95 28.59
N ASN A 282 -5.27 11.23 28.30
CA ASN A 282 -4.48 12.11 29.18
C ASN A 282 -5.10 12.23 30.58
N SER A 283 -6.43 12.25 30.70
CA SER A 283 -7.11 12.26 31.99
C SER A 283 -6.95 10.94 32.75
N ILE A 284 -7.06 9.79 32.08
CA ILE A 284 -6.80 8.47 32.70
C ILE A 284 -5.35 8.42 33.21
N VAL A 285 -4.38 8.80 32.38
CA VAL A 285 -2.96 8.75 32.73
C VAL A 285 -2.64 9.71 33.87
N LYS A 286 -3.24 10.91 33.91
CA LYS A 286 -3.07 11.85 35.03
C LYS A 286 -3.57 11.27 36.36
N LYS A 287 -4.73 10.60 36.37
CA LYS A 287 -5.28 9.96 37.58
C LYS A 287 -4.38 8.80 38.04
N GLN A 288 -3.89 7.97 37.12
CA GLN A 288 -3.01 6.84 37.44
C GLN A 288 -1.60 7.25 37.92
N LEU A 289 -0.98 8.28 37.35
CA LEU A 289 0.36 8.73 37.77
C LEU A 289 0.41 9.31 39.19
N ASN A 290 -0.73 9.66 39.78
CA ASN A 290 -0.81 10.15 41.15
C ASN A 290 -0.82 9.00 42.18
N GLU A 291 -1.02 7.75 41.75
CA GLU A 291 -0.95 6.53 42.58
C GLU A 291 0.50 6.00 42.56
N LYS A 292 1.30 6.35 43.57
CA LYS A 292 2.77 6.09 43.63
C LYS A 292 3.17 4.68 44.10
N GLU A 293 2.53 3.60 43.63
CA GLU A 293 2.90 2.24 44.05
C GLU A 293 3.37 1.35 42.89
N GLU A 294 4.32 0.45 43.19
CA GLU A 294 4.72 -0.67 42.32
C GLU A 294 3.51 -1.62 42.15
N MET A 295 2.60 -1.25 41.27
CA MET A 295 1.39 -1.99 40.98
C MET A 295 1.71 -3.19 40.07
N ASN A 296 1.21 -4.38 40.41
CA ASN A 296 1.33 -5.51 39.48
C ASN A 296 0.50 -5.24 38.21
N PHE A 297 0.84 -5.89 37.11
CA PHE A 297 0.20 -5.61 35.82
C PHE A 297 -1.31 -5.91 35.77
N LYS A 298 -1.78 -6.89 36.55
CA LYS A 298 -3.21 -7.23 36.62
C LYS A 298 -3.99 -6.14 37.35
N ASP A 299 -3.42 -5.61 38.42
CA ASP A 299 -3.97 -4.48 39.17
C ASP A 299 -3.95 -3.21 38.32
N PHE A 300 -2.90 -3.04 37.50
CA PHE A 300 -2.84 -1.98 36.50
C PHE A 300 -3.99 -2.03 35.48
N LEU A 301 -4.24 -3.20 34.87
CA LEU A 301 -5.36 -3.38 33.95
C LEU A 301 -6.69 -3.06 34.64
N ASN A 302 -6.88 -3.56 35.87
CA ASN A 302 -8.08 -3.31 36.65
C ASN A 302 -8.27 -1.81 36.94
N ASN A 303 -7.22 -1.11 37.38
CA ASN A 303 -7.26 0.34 37.62
C ASN A 303 -7.51 1.13 36.34
N PHE A 304 -6.98 0.70 35.19
CA PHE A 304 -7.28 1.35 33.91
C PHE A 304 -8.77 1.24 33.57
N TYR A 305 -9.36 0.05 33.72
CA TYR A 305 -10.78 -0.15 33.48
C TYR A 305 -11.67 0.59 34.48
N GLN A 306 -11.29 0.62 35.76
CA GLN A 306 -11.98 1.40 36.77
C GLN A 306 -11.98 2.90 36.44
N ASN A 307 -10.84 3.45 35.99
CA ASN A 307 -10.75 4.86 35.58
C ASN A 307 -11.62 5.18 34.36
N ILE A 308 -11.75 4.26 33.40
CA ILE A 308 -12.70 4.39 32.28
C ILE A 308 -14.14 4.43 32.80
N ASP A 309 -14.49 3.54 33.73
CA ASP A 309 -15.85 3.47 34.27
C ASP A 309 -16.18 4.69 35.14
N LEU A 310 -15.20 5.25 35.87
CA LEU A 310 -15.32 6.55 36.55
C LEU A 310 -15.59 7.68 35.56
N LEU A 311 -14.80 7.80 34.48
CA LEU A 311 -15.04 8.79 33.44
C LEU A 311 -16.44 8.62 32.81
N LYS A 312 -16.90 7.38 32.62
CA LYS A 312 -18.24 7.13 32.09
C LYS A 312 -19.35 7.65 33.02
N ASN A 313 -19.21 7.44 34.33
CA ASN A 313 -20.13 8.00 35.32
C ASN A 313 -20.09 9.53 35.31
N ASP A 314 -18.88 10.08 35.23
CA ASP A 314 -18.62 11.50 35.16
C ASP A 314 -19.37 12.16 33.96
N PHE A 315 -19.24 11.58 32.77
CA PHE A 315 -19.96 12.06 31.59
C PHE A 315 -21.48 11.91 31.69
N SER A 316 -22.00 10.91 32.41
CA SER A 316 -23.44 10.72 32.60
C SER A 316 -24.07 11.84 33.46
N GLU A 317 -23.33 12.35 34.44
CA GLU A 317 -23.77 13.50 35.24
C GLU A 317 -23.76 14.79 34.40
N ILE A 318 -22.76 14.97 33.54
CA ILE A 318 -22.70 16.10 32.60
C ILE A 318 -23.84 16.01 31.59
N GLU A 319 -24.13 14.82 31.04
CA GLU A 319 -25.29 14.58 30.18
C GLU A 319 -26.58 15.04 30.86
N SER A 320 -26.76 14.71 32.15
CA SER A 320 -27.95 15.13 32.92
C SER A 320 -28.04 16.65 33.07
N THR A 321 -26.90 17.32 33.26
CA THR A 321 -26.79 18.78 33.38
C THR A 321 -27.07 19.48 32.06
N LEU A 322 -26.56 18.95 30.94
CA LEU A 322 -26.83 19.47 29.61
C LEU A 322 -28.29 19.26 29.21
N ARG A 323 -28.88 18.11 29.54
CA ARG A 323 -30.31 17.84 29.31
C ARG A 323 -31.21 18.71 30.17
N SER A 324 -30.81 19.06 31.39
CA SER A 324 -31.59 19.98 32.23
C SER A 324 -31.62 21.38 31.62
N PHE A 325 -30.50 21.84 31.03
CA PHE A 325 -30.47 23.09 30.27
C PHE A 325 -31.46 23.10 29.10
N CYS A 326 -31.49 22.04 28.27
CA CYS A 326 -32.45 21.94 27.16
C CYS A 326 -33.91 22.00 27.62
N LYS A 327 -34.21 21.54 28.84
CA LYS A 327 -35.55 21.56 29.44
C LYS A 327 -35.96 22.92 30.00
N LEU A 328 -35.04 23.90 30.13
CA LEU A 328 -35.37 25.23 30.66
C LEU A 328 -36.21 26.07 29.69
N GLY A 329 -36.29 25.71 28.40
CA GLY A 329 -37.12 26.40 27.41
C GLY A 329 -36.71 27.85 27.14
N LEU A 330 -35.49 28.25 27.53
CA LEU A 330 -34.96 29.60 27.32
C LEU A 330 -34.89 29.92 25.83
N GLN A 331 -35.29 31.14 25.46
CA GLN A 331 -35.21 31.67 24.10
C GLN A 331 -34.36 32.95 24.10
N ASP A 332 -33.23 32.94 23.40
CA ASP A 332 -32.26 34.04 23.39
C ASP A 332 -31.36 34.00 22.14
N SER A 333 -30.47 34.97 21.99
CA SER A 333 -29.41 34.90 20.97
C SER A 333 -28.41 33.78 21.27
N LEU A 334 -27.75 33.25 20.23
CA LEU A 334 -26.76 32.18 20.37
C LEU A 334 -25.70 32.48 21.44
N ASN A 335 -25.14 33.69 21.43
CA ASN A 335 -24.08 34.09 22.38
C ASN A 335 -24.57 34.07 23.83
N LEU A 336 -25.78 34.57 24.10
CA LEU A 336 -26.38 34.58 25.45
C LEU A 336 -26.73 33.16 25.93
N LEU A 337 -27.23 32.29 25.03
CA LEU A 337 -27.49 30.89 25.36
C LEU A 337 -26.21 30.12 25.66
N LEU A 338 -25.13 30.39 24.92
CA LEU A 338 -23.82 29.80 25.17
C LEU A 338 -23.21 30.26 26.50
N GLU A 339 -23.38 31.53 26.89
CA GLU A 339 -22.95 32.01 28.21
C GLU A 339 -23.73 31.34 29.35
N LYS A 340 -25.06 31.23 29.21
CA LYS A 340 -25.91 30.54 30.20
C LYS A 340 -25.57 29.06 30.30
N LEU A 341 -25.34 28.39 29.17
CA LEU A 341 -24.88 27.02 29.10
C LEU A 341 -23.53 26.85 29.81
N LYS A 342 -22.59 27.76 29.56
CA LYS A 342 -21.28 27.79 30.24
C LYS A 342 -21.45 27.91 31.75
N GLN A 343 -22.29 28.83 32.23
CA GLN A 343 -22.53 28.96 33.67
C GLN A 343 -23.08 27.67 34.30
N ILE A 344 -24.05 27.02 33.64
CA ILE A 344 -24.65 25.77 34.13
C ILE A 344 -23.62 24.62 34.14
N LEU A 345 -22.81 24.50 33.09
CA LEU A 345 -21.70 23.55 33.05
C LEU A 345 -20.70 23.79 34.20
N TYR A 346 -20.36 25.05 34.49
CA TYR A 346 -19.39 25.38 35.52
C TYR A 346 -19.90 25.18 36.95
N ASN A 347 -21.22 25.24 37.15
CA ASN A 347 -21.89 24.94 38.42
C ASN A 347 -21.98 23.45 38.76
N SER A 348 -21.65 22.54 37.82
CA SER A 348 -21.57 21.10 38.11
C SER A 348 -20.36 20.75 38.99
N ASN A 349 -20.33 19.57 39.61
CA ASN A 349 -19.22 19.16 40.50
C ASN A 349 -17.94 18.70 39.77
N PHE A 350 -17.85 18.93 38.45
CA PHE A 350 -16.74 18.47 37.63
C PHE A 350 -15.44 19.27 37.77
N GLU A 351 -14.31 18.60 37.51
CA GLU A 351 -13.02 19.28 37.30
C GLU A 351 -13.14 20.28 36.14
N LYS A 352 -12.62 21.49 36.36
CA LYS A 352 -12.64 22.59 35.39
C LYS A 352 -12.09 22.18 34.02
N TYR A 353 -11.03 21.37 34.01
CA TYR A 353 -10.40 20.88 32.77
C TYR A 353 -11.36 20.10 31.85
N HIS A 354 -12.22 19.25 32.41
CA HIS A 354 -13.20 18.48 31.64
C HIS A 354 -14.35 19.38 31.12
N LYS A 355 -14.79 20.34 31.93
CA LYS A 355 -15.83 21.31 31.56
C LYS A 355 -15.39 22.18 30.39
N ASP A 356 -14.17 22.71 30.47
CA ASP A 356 -13.57 23.57 29.44
C ASP A 356 -13.53 22.84 28.09
N PHE A 357 -13.08 21.59 28.10
CA PHE A 357 -12.97 20.75 26.91
C PHE A 357 -14.33 20.43 26.27
N ILE A 358 -15.32 20.02 27.07
CA ILE A 358 -16.67 19.71 26.60
C ILE A 358 -17.32 20.93 25.96
N PHE A 359 -17.17 22.10 26.60
CA PHE A 359 -17.70 23.35 26.07
C PHE A 359 -17.04 23.73 24.75
N GLU A 360 -15.71 23.59 24.63
CA GLU A 360 -14.98 23.85 23.39
C GLU A 360 -15.47 22.97 22.22
N ILE A 361 -15.65 21.68 22.45
CA ILE A 361 -16.16 20.76 21.41
C ILE A 361 -17.59 21.10 21.03
N LEU A 362 -18.44 21.38 22.02
CA LEU A 362 -19.83 21.71 21.76
C LEU A 362 -19.93 22.99 20.91
N LEU A 363 -19.13 24.02 21.21
CA LEU A 363 -19.03 25.23 20.37
C LEU A 363 -18.66 24.90 18.92
N LYS A 364 -17.65 24.05 18.70
CA LYS A 364 -17.24 23.61 17.36
C LYS A 364 -18.40 22.92 16.63
N ILE A 365 -19.16 22.05 17.30
CA ILE A 365 -20.32 21.35 16.72
C ILE A 365 -21.45 22.34 16.39
N ILE A 366 -21.72 23.32 17.25
CA ILE A 366 -22.82 24.28 17.07
C ILE A 366 -22.53 25.27 15.94
N TYR A 367 -21.35 25.91 15.92
CA TYR A 367 -20.99 26.88 14.88
C TYR A 367 -20.93 26.26 13.48
N LYS A 368 -20.62 24.96 13.38
CA LYS A 368 -20.64 24.20 12.13
C LYS A 368 -22.01 24.13 11.46
N ASN A 369 -23.09 24.24 12.22
CA ASN A 369 -24.45 24.19 11.69
C ASN A 369 -24.98 25.55 11.20
N ASN A 370 -24.08 26.54 11.03
CA ASN A 370 -24.37 27.86 10.42
C ASN A 370 -25.52 28.62 11.08
N PHE A 371 -25.64 28.56 12.41
CA PHE A 371 -26.51 29.51 13.12
C PHE A 371 -25.98 30.92 12.90
N LYS A 372 -26.76 31.78 12.21
CA LYS A 372 -26.45 33.21 12.11
C LYS A 372 -26.66 33.84 13.49
N GLU A 373 -25.79 34.75 13.91
CA GLU A 373 -25.81 35.40 15.23
C GLU A 373 -27.17 36.05 15.61
N ASN A 374 -28.00 36.37 14.62
CA ASN A 374 -29.30 37.01 14.78
C ASN A 374 -30.49 36.04 14.97
N PHE A 375 -30.29 34.71 14.96
CA PHE A 375 -31.37 33.77 15.26
C PHE A 375 -31.67 33.73 16.76
N GLN A 376 -32.94 33.94 17.12
CA GLN A 376 -33.42 33.55 18.45
C GLN A 376 -33.55 32.03 18.47
N LEU A 377 -32.67 31.38 19.22
CA LEU A 377 -32.67 29.94 19.40
C LEU A 377 -33.36 29.59 20.71
N ARG A 378 -33.89 28.38 20.80
CA ARG A 378 -34.37 27.81 22.05
C ARG A 378 -33.30 26.88 22.60
N SER A 379 -33.19 26.81 23.92
CA SER A 379 -32.32 25.84 24.60
C SER A 379 -32.56 24.39 24.18
N ILE A 380 -33.78 24.04 23.76
CA ILE A 380 -34.09 22.70 23.24
C ILE A 380 -33.45 22.41 21.87
N ASP A 381 -33.14 23.43 21.08
CA ASP A 381 -32.49 23.27 19.77
C ASP A 381 -31.04 22.75 19.91
N PHE A 382 -30.49 22.75 21.14
CA PHE A 382 -29.19 22.18 21.47
C PHE A 382 -29.23 20.67 21.72
N GLU A 383 -30.43 20.08 21.87
CA GLU A 383 -30.60 18.67 22.26
C GLU A 383 -29.93 17.71 21.28
N ASP A 384 -30.05 17.96 19.97
CA ASP A 384 -29.42 17.13 18.94
C ASP A 384 -27.88 17.21 19.00
N PHE A 385 -27.31 18.38 19.26
CA PHE A 385 -25.85 18.55 19.41
C PHE A 385 -25.33 17.86 20.66
N ILE A 386 -26.09 17.94 21.76
CA ILE A 386 -25.77 17.26 23.01
C ILE A 386 -25.86 15.74 22.82
N ASN A 387 -26.92 15.24 22.19
CA ASN A 387 -27.06 13.81 21.89
C ASN A 387 -25.90 13.30 21.03
N TYR A 388 -25.54 14.02 19.97
CA TYR A 388 -24.40 13.69 19.12
C TYR A 388 -23.08 13.69 19.90
N LEU A 389 -22.84 14.71 20.74
CA LEU A 389 -21.66 14.80 21.59
C LEU A 389 -21.56 13.61 22.56
N MET A 390 -22.67 13.22 23.19
CA MET A 390 -22.70 12.10 24.14
C MET A 390 -22.45 10.76 23.46
N GLU A 391 -23.03 10.53 22.28
CA GLU A 391 -22.75 9.33 21.49
C GLU A 391 -21.29 9.29 21.02
N LEU A 392 -20.70 10.44 20.66
CA LEU A 392 -19.27 10.53 20.39
C LEU A 392 -18.46 10.10 21.62
N PHE A 393 -18.70 10.66 22.81
CA PHE A 393 -17.96 10.26 24.02
C PHE A 393 -18.10 8.76 24.34
N LYS A 394 -19.33 8.22 24.29
CA LYS A 394 -19.57 6.79 24.51
C LYS A 394 -18.80 5.92 23.51
N SER A 395 -18.79 6.32 22.24
CA SER A 395 -18.04 5.61 21.20
C SER A 395 -16.53 5.65 21.44
N GLN A 396 -15.97 6.80 21.83
CA GLN A 396 -14.53 6.95 22.06
C GLN A 396 -14.08 6.17 23.30
N LEU A 397 -14.84 6.21 24.40
CA LEU A 397 -14.54 5.39 25.59
C LEU A 397 -14.57 3.90 25.28
N LYS A 398 -15.51 3.45 24.44
CA LYS A 398 -15.56 2.06 23.98
C LYS A 398 -14.33 1.70 23.15
N ILE A 399 -13.92 2.54 22.20
CA ILE A 399 -12.70 2.33 21.40
C ILE A 399 -11.46 2.21 22.29
N ILE A 400 -11.32 3.09 23.30
CA ILE A 400 -10.23 3.06 24.28
C ILE A 400 -10.28 1.77 25.11
N LYS A 401 -11.46 1.30 25.52
CA LYS A 401 -11.59 0.09 26.34
C LYS A 401 -11.28 -1.19 25.54
N ASP A 402 -11.84 -1.30 24.35
CA ASP A 402 -11.80 -2.52 23.52
C ASP A 402 -10.39 -2.80 22.94
N ASN A 403 -9.53 -1.79 22.84
CA ASN A 403 -8.21 -1.91 22.21
C ASN A 403 -7.02 -1.86 23.18
N PHE A 404 -7.29 -1.67 24.48
CA PHE A 404 -6.22 -1.47 25.45
C PHE A 404 -5.34 -2.73 25.61
N GLU A 405 -5.93 -3.89 25.82
CA GLU A 405 -5.18 -5.15 25.95
C GLU A 405 -4.40 -5.51 24.68
N LYS A 406 -4.92 -5.16 23.50
CA LYS A 406 -4.20 -5.32 22.23
C LYS A 406 -2.95 -4.46 22.22
N TYR A 407 -3.09 -3.19 22.59
CA TYR A 407 -1.97 -2.26 22.67
C TYR A 407 -0.90 -2.74 23.67
N VAL A 408 -1.29 -3.22 24.84
CA VAL A 408 -0.32 -3.73 25.81
C VAL A 408 0.39 -4.98 25.30
N SER A 409 -0.34 -5.92 24.70
CA SER A 409 0.26 -7.13 24.10
C SER A 409 1.26 -6.77 23.01
N PHE A 410 0.93 -5.77 22.18
CA PHE A 410 1.79 -5.22 21.15
C PHE A 410 3.07 -4.61 21.74
N VAL A 411 2.95 -3.69 22.70
CA VAL A 411 4.09 -3.04 23.38
C VAL A 411 4.99 -4.06 24.08
N TYR A 412 4.42 -5.07 24.73
CA TYR A 412 5.17 -6.11 25.42
C TYR A 412 5.99 -6.99 24.46
N LEU A 413 5.41 -7.40 23.34
CA LEU A 413 6.15 -8.17 22.34
C LEU A 413 7.27 -7.33 21.70
N LEU A 414 7.03 -6.05 21.49
CA LEU A 414 8.07 -5.16 20.99
C LEU A 414 9.17 -4.89 22.01
N SER A 415 8.88 -4.83 23.32
CA SER A 415 9.90 -4.68 24.36
C SER A 415 10.76 -5.95 24.50
N ILE A 416 10.17 -7.14 24.31
CA ILE A 416 10.94 -8.38 24.20
C ILE A 416 11.85 -8.34 22.97
N LEU A 417 11.33 -7.89 21.82
CA LEU A 417 12.11 -7.75 20.59
C LEU A 417 13.28 -6.78 20.78
N ASP A 418 13.06 -5.64 21.42
CA ASP A 418 14.12 -4.65 21.71
C ASP A 418 15.25 -5.26 22.54
N LYS A 419 14.91 -6.04 23.56
CA LYS A 419 15.90 -6.76 24.36
C LYS A 419 16.65 -7.81 23.57
N TYR A 420 15.95 -8.56 22.74
CA TYR A 420 16.57 -9.53 21.85
C TYR A 420 17.57 -8.85 20.91
N VAL A 421 17.20 -7.72 20.33
CA VAL A 421 18.08 -6.89 19.48
C VAL A 421 19.28 -6.40 20.29
N ASN A 422 19.08 -5.81 21.47
CA ASN A 422 20.18 -5.35 22.33
C ASN A 422 21.17 -6.48 22.68
N ILE A 423 20.69 -7.71 22.95
CA ILE A 423 21.56 -8.87 23.18
C ILE A 423 22.36 -9.21 21.91
N LEU A 424 21.70 -9.18 20.75
CA LEU A 424 22.34 -9.43 19.45
C LEU A 424 23.39 -8.37 19.13
N GLU A 425 23.09 -7.09 19.29
CA GLU A 425 24.02 -5.98 19.04
C GLU A 425 25.27 -6.11 19.90
N ASN A 426 25.10 -6.32 21.21
CA ASN A 426 26.22 -6.54 22.13
C ASN A 426 27.07 -7.78 21.75
N SER A 427 26.45 -8.80 21.16
CA SER A 427 27.16 -10.00 20.70
C SER A 427 27.94 -9.75 19.40
N LEU A 428 27.40 -8.90 18.50
CA LEU A 428 27.98 -8.59 17.19
C LEU A 428 28.96 -7.43 17.23
N GLU A 429 28.91 -6.57 18.24
CA GLU A 429 29.87 -5.48 18.39
C GLU A 429 31.31 -5.97 18.49
N LYS A 430 31.48 -7.20 18.99
CA LYS A 430 32.75 -7.91 19.15
C LYS A 430 33.28 -8.54 17.85
N GLU A 431 32.47 -8.55 16.79
CA GLU A 431 32.81 -9.16 15.50
C GLU A 431 33.52 -8.16 14.59
N GLU A 432 34.41 -8.66 13.75
CA GLU A 432 35.13 -7.83 12.77
C GLU A 432 34.23 -7.43 11.59
N ILE A 433 34.56 -6.30 10.96
CA ILE A 433 34.00 -5.93 9.65
C ILE A 433 34.60 -6.92 8.64
N PRO A 434 33.82 -7.54 7.72
CA PRO A 434 32.48 -7.19 7.26
C PRO A 434 31.39 -8.15 7.78
N SER A 435 31.75 -9.19 8.54
CA SER A 435 30.81 -10.11 9.20
C SER A 435 29.79 -9.37 10.04
N LYS A 436 30.25 -8.34 10.77
CA LYS A 436 29.40 -7.42 11.53
C LYS A 436 28.37 -6.72 10.63
N THR A 437 28.80 -6.10 9.54
CA THR A 437 27.91 -5.39 8.59
C THR A 437 26.90 -6.33 7.95
N LEU A 438 27.36 -7.51 7.52
CA LEU A 438 26.51 -8.53 6.93
C LEU A 438 25.48 -9.05 7.95
N ALA A 439 25.87 -9.28 9.20
CA ALA A 439 24.97 -9.69 10.27
C ALA A 439 23.89 -8.64 10.53
N TYR A 440 24.23 -7.35 10.58
CA TYR A 440 23.25 -6.26 10.70
C TYR A 440 22.28 -6.18 9.52
N LYS A 441 22.74 -6.40 8.27
CA LYS A 441 21.87 -6.48 7.07
C LYS A 441 20.79 -7.56 7.22
N TYR A 442 21.07 -8.67 7.91
CA TYR A 442 20.08 -9.73 8.13
C TYR A 442 19.25 -9.54 9.39
N ILE A 443 19.83 -9.02 10.47
CA ILE A 443 19.08 -8.70 11.69
C ILE A 443 17.99 -7.68 11.39
N SER A 444 18.28 -6.66 10.59
CA SER A 444 17.26 -5.68 10.17
C SER A 444 16.08 -6.36 9.45
N LYS A 445 16.32 -7.35 8.60
CA LYS A 445 15.25 -8.16 7.98
C LYS A 445 14.49 -8.97 9.02
N ILE A 446 15.17 -9.65 9.95
CA ILE A 446 14.53 -10.42 11.02
C ILE A 446 13.63 -9.52 11.89
N ILE A 447 14.11 -8.33 12.27
CA ILE A 447 13.34 -7.35 13.02
C ILE A 447 12.07 -6.97 12.24
N LEU A 448 12.21 -6.59 10.97
CA LEU A 448 11.07 -6.22 10.12
C LEU A 448 10.04 -7.35 10.01
N PHE A 449 10.47 -8.58 9.73
CA PHE A 449 9.57 -9.73 9.65
C PHE A 449 8.93 -10.05 11.00
N THR A 450 9.64 -9.90 12.11
CA THR A 450 9.10 -10.16 13.45
C THR A 450 8.02 -9.16 13.80
N ILE A 451 8.31 -7.87 13.62
CA ILE A 451 7.34 -6.79 13.80
C ILE A 451 6.09 -7.05 12.94
N ASN A 452 6.28 -7.44 11.68
CA ASN A 452 5.17 -7.71 10.79
C ASN A 452 4.26 -8.84 11.29
N ASN A 453 4.84 -9.95 11.79
CA ASN A 453 4.09 -11.06 12.38
C ASN A 453 3.41 -10.69 13.71
N ILE A 454 4.04 -9.82 14.51
CA ILE A 454 3.44 -9.28 15.74
C ILE A 454 2.20 -8.46 15.37
N CYS A 455 2.31 -7.52 14.43
CA CYS A 455 1.19 -6.70 13.95
C CYS A 455 0.06 -7.57 13.40
N GLU A 456 0.36 -8.51 12.52
CA GLU A 456 -0.64 -9.43 11.94
C GLU A 456 -1.43 -10.15 13.04
N LYS A 457 -0.74 -10.72 14.04
CA LYS A 457 -1.38 -11.56 15.06
C LYS A 457 -2.09 -10.77 16.16
N VAL A 458 -1.55 -9.62 16.58
CA VAL A 458 -2.10 -8.84 17.69
C VAL A 458 -3.19 -7.86 17.21
N ILE A 459 -3.04 -7.29 16.01
CA ILE A 459 -3.90 -6.21 15.52
C ILE A 459 -4.94 -6.72 14.53
N TYR A 460 -4.59 -7.65 13.64
CA TYR A 460 -5.41 -8.00 12.47
C TYR A 460 -5.97 -9.43 12.45
N SER A 461 -5.48 -10.32 13.32
CA SER A 461 -5.96 -11.71 13.41
C SER A 461 -7.39 -11.79 13.94
N ASN A 462 -8.19 -12.73 13.40
CA ASN A 462 -9.53 -13.03 13.92
C ASN A 462 -9.51 -13.50 15.38
N GLU A 463 -8.43 -14.17 15.77
CA GLU A 463 -8.14 -14.56 17.15
C GLU A 463 -6.98 -13.69 17.64
N PHE A 464 -7.32 -12.56 18.26
CA PHE A 464 -6.34 -11.65 18.84
C PHE A 464 -5.58 -12.35 19.95
N LEU A 465 -4.26 -12.16 19.96
CA LEU A 465 -3.45 -12.57 21.10
C LEU A 465 -3.56 -11.50 22.19
N LEU A 466 -4.48 -11.72 23.13
CA LEU A 466 -4.66 -10.88 24.32
C LEU A 466 -3.50 -11.08 25.30
N PHE A 467 -3.42 -10.18 26.28
CA PHE A 467 -2.28 -10.15 27.18
C PHE A 467 -2.29 -11.37 28.11
N ASP A 468 -1.43 -12.33 27.80
CA ASP A 468 -1.09 -13.46 28.65
C ASP A 468 0.40 -13.70 28.48
N ARG A 469 1.15 -13.38 29.54
CA ARG A 469 2.61 -13.33 29.49
C ARG A 469 3.23 -14.61 28.95
N LYS A 470 2.84 -15.78 29.48
CA LYS A 470 3.42 -17.07 29.06
C LYS A 470 3.10 -17.38 27.61
N LYS A 471 1.87 -17.06 27.16
CA LYS A 471 1.47 -17.25 25.77
C LYS A 471 2.22 -16.31 24.83
N LEU A 472 2.41 -15.05 25.22
CA LEU A 472 3.15 -14.05 24.45
C LEU A 472 4.64 -14.43 24.32
N GLU A 473 5.27 -14.87 25.40
CA GLU A 473 6.65 -15.36 25.40
C GLU A 473 6.82 -16.59 24.49
N THR A 474 5.91 -17.57 24.60
CA THR A 474 5.91 -18.77 23.74
C THR A 474 5.72 -18.39 22.27
N TYR A 475 4.72 -17.54 21.98
CA TYR A 475 4.46 -17.04 20.64
C TYR A 475 5.66 -16.32 20.04
N PHE A 476 6.32 -15.43 20.81
CA PHE A 476 7.51 -14.72 20.36
C PHE A 476 8.62 -15.68 19.95
N ASN A 477 8.91 -16.68 20.78
CA ASN A 477 9.94 -17.67 20.50
C ASN A 477 9.62 -18.48 19.24
N ASP A 478 8.39 -18.96 19.11
CA ASP A 478 7.94 -19.72 17.94
C ASP A 478 8.05 -18.90 16.66
N VAL A 479 7.66 -17.62 16.70
CA VAL A 479 7.77 -16.69 15.57
C VAL A 479 9.23 -16.46 15.19
N ILE A 480 10.10 -16.15 16.15
CA ILE A 480 11.52 -15.93 15.89
C ILE A 480 12.16 -17.18 15.29
N ILE A 481 11.96 -18.36 15.89
CA ILE A 481 12.52 -19.63 15.39
C ILE A 481 12.05 -19.90 13.96
N LYS A 482 10.75 -19.71 13.68
CA LYS A 482 10.18 -19.89 12.35
C LYS A 482 10.78 -18.92 11.33
N ILE A 483 10.94 -17.64 11.70
CA ILE A 483 11.54 -16.61 10.85
C ILE A 483 13.02 -16.92 10.58
N ILE A 484 13.79 -17.26 11.62
CA ILE A 484 15.19 -17.68 11.53
C ILE A 484 15.31 -18.85 10.55
N ASN A 485 14.56 -19.93 10.76
CA ASN A 485 14.65 -21.13 9.92
C ASN A 485 14.29 -20.85 8.46
N LYS A 486 13.29 -20.00 8.21
CA LYS A 486 12.89 -19.61 6.86
C LYS A 486 13.95 -18.72 6.19
N LEU A 487 14.35 -17.63 6.85
CA LEU A 487 15.25 -16.63 6.26
C LEU A 487 16.67 -17.15 6.08
N ILE A 488 17.17 -18.02 6.96
CA ILE A 488 18.54 -18.52 6.89
C ILE A 488 18.79 -19.38 5.67
N SER A 489 17.77 -20.14 5.24
CA SER A 489 17.82 -20.88 3.99
C SER A 489 17.89 -19.98 2.74
N GLU A 490 17.62 -18.67 2.91
CA GLU A 490 17.48 -17.70 1.82
C GLU A 490 18.49 -16.53 1.93
N ILE A 491 19.45 -16.56 2.87
CA ILE A 491 20.51 -15.54 3.03
C ILE A 491 21.35 -15.49 1.74
N PRO A 492 21.18 -14.48 0.86
CA PRO A 492 22.01 -14.35 -0.32
C PRO A 492 23.23 -13.51 0.05
N VAL A 493 24.38 -14.14 0.24
CA VAL A 493 25.65 -13.41 0.35
C VAL A 493 25.96 -12.85 -1.04
N ASP A 494 25.79 -11.53 -1.20
CA ASP A 494 25.91 -10.87 -2.48
C ASP A 494 27.39 -10.65 -2.87
N ILE A 495 27.62 -10.36 -4.16
CA ILE A 495 28.95 -10.01 -4.68
C ILE A 495 29.59 -8.85 -3.89
N GLU A 496 28.81 -7.82 -3.54
CA GLU A 496 29.27 -6.68 -2.75
C GLU A 496 29.79 -7.09 -1.36
N ASP A 497 29.11 -8.07 -0.74
CA ASP A 497 29.48 -8.60 0.57
C ASP A 497 30.83 -9.34 0.47
N LEU A 498 31.00 -10.19 -0.56
CA LEU A 498 32.23 -10.95 -0.81
C LEU A 498 33.42 -10.05 -1.17
N ILE A 499 33.20 -9.00 -1.97
CA ILE A 499 34.23 -7.99 -2.25
C ILE A 499 34.68 -7.32 -0.96
N SER A 500 33.75 -7.06 -0.03
CA SER A 500 34.09 -6.45 1.26
C SER A 500 34.92 -7.39 2.16
N PHE A 501 34.68 -8.71 2.12
CA PHE A 501 35.54 -9.69 2.79
C PHE A 501 36.95 -9.71 2.20
N ALA A 502 37.06 -9.76 0.87
CA ALA A 502 38.35 -9.73 0.17
C ALA A 502 39.12 -8.41 0.44
N GLU A 503 38.42 -7.27 0.48
CA GLU A 503 39.00 -5.96 0.78
C GLU A 503 39.72 -5.92 2.14
N ILE A 504 39.17 -6.56 3.16
CA ILE A 504 39.73 -6.54 4.52
C ILE A 504 40.98 -7.41 4.64
N MET A 505 41.04 -8.49 3.85
CA MET A 505 42.21 -9.36 3.78
C MET A 505 43.42 -8.70 3.09
N LEU A 506 43.27 -7.52 2.49
CA LEU A 506 44.33 -6.77 1.80
C LEU A 506 45.00 -5.65 2.61
N SER A 507 44.42 -5.31 3.78
CA SER A 507 44.84 -4.27 4.74
C SER A 507 45.79 -3.18 4.19
N ASP A 508 47.09 -3.46 4.14
CA ASP A 508 48.19 -2.51 3.94
C ASP A 508 48.31 -1.95 2.51
N GLN A 509 47.63 -2.55 1.54
CA GLN A 509 47.75 -2.19 0.11
C GLN A 509 46.50 -1.51 -0.46
N LEU A 510 45.47 -1.32 0.37
CA LEU A 510 44.12 -0.91 -0.01
C LEU A 510 44.04 0.50 -0.63
N GLU A 511 44.85 1.45 -0.16
CA GLU A 511 44.79 2.84 -0.65
C GLU A 511 45.07 2.95 -2.16
N LYS A 512 45.91 2.07 -2.70
CA LYS A 512 46.27 2.08 -4.13
C LYS A 512 45.16 1.55 -5.03
N VAL A 513 44.30 0.66 -4.52
CA VAL A 513 43.26 -0.03 -5.32
C VAL A 513 41.83 0.35 -4.92
N LYS A 514 41.66 1.29 -3.99
CA LYS A 514 40.37 1.71 -3.43
C LYS A 514 39.33 2.09 -4.49
N ASN A 515 39.75 2.77 -5.56
CA ASN A 515 38.85 3.15 -6.65
C ASN A 515 38.34 1.93 -7.43
N HIS A 516 39.20 0.92 -7.66
CA HIS A 516 38.81 -0.33 -8.32
C HIS A 516 37.81 -1.11 -7.48
N ILE A 517 38.08 -1.26 -6.18
CA ILE A 517 37.16 -1.94 -5.24
C ILE A 517 35.81 -1.24 -5.21
N LYS A 518 35.77 0.09 -5.17
CA LYS A 518 34.52 0.87 -5.21
C LYS A 518 33.71 0.58 -6.48
N ASN A 519 34.35 0.53 -7.65
CA ASN A 519 33.68 0.24 -8.92
C ASN A 519 33.16 -1.21 -8.96
N LEU A 520 33.90 -2.17 -8.40
CA LEU A 520 33.45 -3.57 -8.31
C LEU A 520 32.25 -3.72 -7.38
N LYS A 521 32.20 -3.01 -6.24
CA LYS A 521 31.05 -3.02 -5.34
C LYS A 521 29.77 -2.47 -5.99
N SER A 522 29.89 -1.48 -6.88
CA SER A 522 28.72 -0.92 -7.58
C SER A 522 28.22 -1.79 -8.75
N ALA A 523 29.00 -2.78 -9.19
CA ALA A 523 28.73 -3.56 -10.40
C ALA A 523 27.31 -4.13 -10.48
N LYS A 524 26.87 -4.85 -9.44
CA LYS A 524 25.53 -5.48 -9.44
C LYS A 524 24.42 -4.43 -9.63
N LYS A 525 24.42 -3.36 -8.83
CA LYS A 525 23.40 -2.30 -8.88
C LYS A 525 23.42 -1.55 -10.21
N GLU A 526 24.60 -1.19 -10.70
CA GLU A 526 24.73 -0.48 -11.98
C GLU A 526 24.29 -1.35 -13.15
N LEU A 527 24.66 -2.64 -13.17
CA LEU A 527 24.27 -3.59 -14.21
C LEU A 527 22.77 -3.89 -14.19
N GLU A 528 22.14 -4.05 -13.02
CA GLU A 528 20.68 -4.19 -12.90
C GLU A 528 19.94 -2.96 -13.45
N PHE A 529 20.44 -1.76 -13.14
CA PHE A 529 19.91 -0.52 -13.68
C PHE A 529 20.09 -0.44 -15.21
N LEU A 530 21.28 -0.70 -15.72
CA LEU A 530 21.60 -0.66 -17.15
C LEU A 530 20.79 -1.69 -17.94
N PHE A 531 20.62 -2.89 -17.40
CA PHE A 531 19.77 -3.93 -17.98
C PHE A 531 18.33 -3.46 -18.11
N SER A 532 17.77 -2.91 -17.02
CA SER A 532 16.42 -2.33 -17.03
C SER A 532 16.32 -1.13 -17.99
N PHE A 533 17.38 -0.32 -18.10
CA PHE A 533 17.45 0.84 -18.98
C PHE A 533 17.41 0.45 -20.46
N ILE A 534 18.11 -0.61 -20.85
CA ILE A 534 18.12 -1.11 -22.24
C ILE A 534 16.70 -1.43 -22.71
N PHE A 535 15.92 -2.15 -21.89
CA PHE A 535 14.57 -2.65 -22.25
C PHE A 535 13.41 -1.68 -22.00
N ARG A 536 13.70 -0.40 -21.74
CA ARG A 536 12.66 0.64 -21.67
C ARG A 536 12.05 0.88 -23.04
N ASN A 537 10.77 1.23 -23.08
CA ASN A 537 10.11 1.62 -24.32
C ASN A 537 10.83 2.79 -25.01
N SER A 538 11.29 3.77 -24.24
CA SER A 538 12.04 4.91 -24.76
C SER A 538 13.31 4.52 -25.51
N ASN A 539 13.89 3.35 -25.21
CA ASN A 539 15.15 2.86 -25.77
C ASN A 539 14.95 1.70 -26.76
N PHE A 540 14.52 0.53 -26.30
CA PHE A 540 14.44 -0.66 -27.14
C PHE A 540 13.32 -0.57 -28.18
N ASN A 541 12.07 -0.32 -27.76
CA ASN A 541 10.94 -0.20 -28.68
C ASN A 541 11.16 0.91 -29.71
N ASN A 542 11.64 2.08 -29.27
CA ASN A 542 11.97 3.18 -30.17
C ASN A 542 13.09 2.83 -31.15
N PHE A 543 14.10 2.06 -30.74
CA PHE A 543 15.11 1.56 -31.66
C PHE A 543 14.49 0.60 -32.69
N ILE A 544 13.65 -0.35 -32.27
CA ILE A 544 12.96 -1.27 -33.19
C ILE A 544 12.10 -0.52 -34.21
N LYS A 545 11.43 0.57 -33.82
CA LYS A 545 10.69 1.46 -34.73
C LYS A 545 11.57 2.13 -35.79
N GLN A 546 12.82 2.47 -35.44
CA GLN A 546 13.73 3.15 -36.37
C GLN A 546 14.30 2.23 -37.45
N ILE A 547 14.46 0.94 -37.13
CA ILE A 547 15.09 -0.06 -38.01
C ILE A 547 14.07 -0.86 -38.85
N GLU A 548 12.81 -0.42 -38.89
CA GLU A 548 11.69 -1.10 -39.55
C GLU A 548 11.98 -1.49 -41.01
N ASN A 549 12.63 -0.61 -41.76
CA ASN A 549 12.88 -0.79 -43.19
C ASN A 549 14.27 -1.38 -43.51
N GLU A 550 15.08 -1.69 -42.51
CA GLU A 550 16.44 -2.22 -42.71
C GLU A 550 16.44 -3.76 -42.73
N ILE A 551 17.27 -4.36 -43.58
CA ILE A 551 17.64 -5.78 -43.49
C ILE A 551 18.80 -5.86 -42.49
N ILE A 552 18.63 -6.66 -41.44
CA ILE A 552 19.53 -6.61 -40.29
C ILE A 552 19.99 -8.02 -39.94
N ASP A 553 21.28 -8.26 -40.11
CA ASP A 553 21.98 -9.40 -39.53
C ASP A 553 22.42 -9.08 -38.07
N PRO A 554 22.86 -10.07 -37.27
CA PRO A 554 23.29 -9.83 -35.89
C PRO A 554 24.37 -8.76 -35.72
N GLU A 555 25.31 -8.65 -36.66
CA GLU A 555 26.42 -7.68 -36.58
C GLU A 555 25.92 -6.26 -36.83
N SER A 556 25.10 -6.08 -37.86
CA SER A 556 24.45 -4.81 -38.19
C SER A 556 23.50 -4.36 -37.07
N PHE A 557 22.74 -5.29 -36.48
CA PHE A 557 21.86 -5.02 -35.34
C PHE A 557 22.64 -4.49 -34.14
N SER A 558 23.68 -5.23 -33.73
CA SER A 558 24.53 -4.88 -32.60
C SER A 558 25.17 -3.51 -32.76
N LYS A 559 25.72 -3.21 -33.94
CA LYS A 559 26.37 -1.91 -34.21
C LYS A 559 25.37 -0.75 -34.17
N ASN A 560 24.23 -0.90 -34.83
CA ASN A 560 23.20 0.14 -34.87
C ASN A 560 22.63 0.38 -33.47
N PHE A 561 22.39 -0.69 -32.69
CA PHE A 561 21.86 -0.55 -31.35
C PHE A 561 22.88 0.02 -30.35
N TYR A 562 24.15 -0.37 -30.48
CA TYR A 562 25.27 0.21 -29.73
C TYR A 562 25.35 1.72 -29.95
N GLU A 563 25.34 2.19 -31.20
CA GLU A 563 25.41 3.63 -31.51
C GLU A 563 24.17 4.39 -31.02
N PHE A 564 22.99 3.77 -31.10
CA PHE A 564 21.75 4.33 -30.56
C PHE A 564 21.82 4.52 -29.04
N LEU A 565 22.29 3.49 -28.30
CA LEU A 565 22.39 3.55 -26.84
C LEU A 565 23.56 4.41 -26.36
N ARG A 566 24.71 4.36 -27.01
CA ARG A 566 25.90 5.14 -26.65
C ARG A 566 25.60 6.64 -26.55
N LYS A 567 24.84 7.18 -27.51
CA LYS A 567 24.40 8.59 -27.50
C LYS A 567 23.52 8.92 -26.31
N ARG A 568 22.67 7.98 -25.88
CA ARG A 568 21.70 8.16 -24.79
C ARG A 568 22.30 7.88 -23.40
N MET A 569 23.28 7.00 -23.33
CA MET A 569 24.03 6.69 -22.10
C MET A 569 25.14 7.71 -21.81
N GLY A 570 25.46 8.61 -22.75
CA GLY A 570 26.54 9.59 -22.60
C GLY A 570 26.44 10.49 -21.37
N GLY A 571 25.21 10.81 -20.92
CA GLY A 571 24.96 11.59 -19.71
C GLY A 571 24.92 10.79 -18.40
N LEU A 572 25.07 9.45 -18.45
CA LEU A 572 25.05 8.60 -17.27
C LEU A 572 26.47 8.46 -16.70
N ASP A 573 26.63 8.84 -15.43
CA ASP A 573 27.86 8.65 -14.66
C ASP A 573 27.87 7.25 -14.02
N LEU A 574 28.00 6.23 -14.86
CA LEU A 574 28.06 4.82 -14.49
C LEU A 574 29.34 4.21 -15.03
N TYR A 575 30.04 3.44 -14.20
CA TYR A 575 31.31 2.81 -14.56
C TYR A 575 31.09 1.65 -15.53
N TRP A 576 30.06 0.85 -15.30
CA TRP A 576 29.80 -0.39 -16.06
C TRP A 576 29.07 -0.18 -17.39
N LYS A 577 28.87 1.07 -17.84
CA LYS A 577 28.19 1.37 -19.11
C LYS A 577 28.90 0.76 -20.32
N GLU A 578 30.24 0.85 -20.35
CA GLU A 578 31.04 0.32 -21.45
C GLU A 578 31.00 -1.21 -21.48
N TYR A 579 30.88 -1.86 -20.32
CA TYR A 579 30.73 -3.31 -20.25
C TYR A 579 29.44 -3.76 -20.94
N ILE A 580 28.31 -3.13 -20.63
CA ILE A 580 27.01 -3.42 -21.25
C ILE A 580 27.03 -3.12 -22.76
N LEU A 581 27.61 -2.00 -23.16
CA LEU A 581 27.75 -1.64 -24.58
C LEU A 581 28.62 -2.65 -25.34
N ASN A 582 29.70 -3.14 -24.73
CA ASN A 582 30.52 -4.20 -25.30
C ASN A 582 29.78 -5.54 -25.38
N LEU A 583 28.93 -5.89 -24.40
CA LEU A 583 28.08 -7.08 -24.50
C LEU A 583 27.14 -7.01 -25.71
N ILE A 584 26.58 -5.83 -25.99
CA ILE A 584 25.74 -5.60 -27.17
C ILE A 584 26.55 -5.81 -28.46
N LEU A 585 27.79 -5.32 -28.54
CA LEU A 585 28.65 -5.56 -29.69
C LEU A 585 29.04 -7.05 -29.83
N ASN A 586 29.35 -7.70 -28.71
CA ASN A 586 29.74 -9.12 -28.67
C ASN A 586 28.62 -10.06 -29.13
N PHE A 587 27.35 -9.71 -28.91
CA PHE A 587 26.23 -10.47 -29.48
C PHE A 587 26.39 -10.66 -31.00
N GLY A 588 26.75 -9.59 -31.71
CA GLY A 588 26.90 -9.60 -33.16
C GLY A 588 28.04 -10.52 -33.61
N SER A 589 29.16 -10.55 -32.89
CA SER A 589 30.30 -11.41 -33.22
C SER A 589 30.07 -12.88 -32.84
N GLU A 590 29.49 -13.16 -31.67
CA GLU A 590 29.22 -14.52 -31.20
C GLU A 590 28.14 -15.22 -32.03
N MET A 591 27.06 -14.50 -32.39
CA MET A 591 25.94 -15.07 -33.14
C MET A 591 26.16 -15.12 -34.64
N LYS A 592 27.21 -14.45 -35.17
CA LYS A 592 27.54 -14.45 -36.60
C LYS A 592 27.74 -15.85 -37.17
N LYS A 593 28.46 -16.71 -36.45
CA LYS A 593 28.72 -18.10 -36.91
C LYS A 593 27.42 -18.88 -37.02
N GLN A 594 26.57 -18.80 -36.01
CA GLN A 594 25.27 -19.49 -36.02
C GLN A 594 24.34 -18.94 -37.11
N TYR A 595 24.34 -17.62 -37.31
CA TYR A 595 23.57 -16.98 -38.37
C TYR A 595 24.02 -17.44 -39.77
N LEU A 596 25.33 -17.50 -40.03
CA LEU A 596 25.87 -17.97 -41.31
C LEU A 596 25.52 -19.45 -41.56
N ILE A 597 25.65 -20.32 -40.55
CA ILE A 597 25.26 -21.73 -40.65
C ILE A 597 23.76 -21.87 -40.98
N ASP A 598 22.91 -21.09 -40.31
CA ASP A 598 21.46 -21.13 -40.57
C ASP A 598 21.13 -20.59 -41.97
N LEU A 599 21.86 -19.57 -42.44
CA LEU A 599 21.70 -18.98 -43.77
C LEU A 599 22.13 -19.96 -44.88
N ASP A 600 23.25 -20.66 -44.70
CA ASP A 600 23.72 -21.73 -45.59
C ASP A 600 22.72 -22.90 -45.66
N ASN A 601 22.03 -23.17 -44.55
CA ASN A 601 20.93 -24.14 -44.47
C ASN A 601 19.58 -23.61 -45.01
N LYS A 602 19.57 -22.46 -45.71
CA LYS A 602 18.38 -21.79 -46.24
C LYS A 602 17.32 -21.44 -45.18
N LYS A 603 17.76 -21.17 -43.93
CA LYS A 603 16.91 -20.74 -42.81
C LYS A 603 17.32 -19.33 -42.34
N PRO A 604 17.05 -18.28 -43.14
CA PRO A 604 17.36 -16.91 -42.72
C PRO A 604 16.64 -16.59 -41.41
N TRP A 605 17.30 -15.82 -40.53
CA TRP A 605 16.67 -15.40 -39.29
C TRP A 605 15.61 -14.34 -39.60
N SER A 606 14.39 -14.52 -39.06
CA SER A 606 13.43 -13.43 -39.02
C SER A 606 13.90 -12.36 -38.02
N LYS A 607 13.44 -11.11 -38.21
CA LYS A 607 13.71 -10.01 -37.26
C LYS A 607 13.31 -10.37 -35.83
N MET A 608 12.23 -11.15 -35.68
CA MET A 608 11.78 -11.69 -34.41
C MET A 608 12.74 -12.70 -33.79
N LYS A 609 13.27 -13.63 -34.58
CA LYS A 609 14.30 -14.58 -34.11
C LYS A 609 15.55 -13.85 -33.63
N LEU A 610 15.97 -12.82 -34.36
CA LEU A 610 17.08 -11.95 -34.00
C LEU A 610 16.86 -11.23 -32.66
N ILE A 611 15.70 -10.59 -32.49
CA ILE A 611 15.32 -9.88 -31.25
C ILE A 611 15.29 -10.84 -30.05
N ASN A 612 14.66 -12.01 -30.19
CA ASN A 612 14.59 -12.99 -29.10
C ASN A 612 15.98 -13.51 -28.73
N ASN A 613 16.81 -13.87 -29.72
CA ASN A 613 18.18 -14.31 -29.46
C ASN A 613 19.01 -13.22 -28.77
N PHE A 614 18.81 -11.95 -29.14
CA PHE A 614 19.45 -10.82 -28.47
C PHE A 614 18.98 -10.66 -27.02
N THR A 615 17.66 -10.71 -26.77
CA THR A 615 17.12 -10.57 -25.41
C THR A 615 17.64 -11.69 -24.51
N ASP A 616 17.59 -12.92 -25.00
CA ASP A 616 18.00 -14.09 -24.23
C ASP A 616 19.51 -14.08 -23.97
N TYR A 617 20.31 -13.63 -24.95
CA TYR A 617 21.76 -13.48 -24.79
C TYR A 617 22.12 -12.47 -23.69
N ILE A 618 21.55 -11.27 -23.75
CA ILE A 618 21.84 -10.20 -22.76
C ILE A 618 21.35 -10.61 -21.37
N GLU A 619 20.14 -11.16 -21.27
CA GLU A 619 19.58 -11.64 -20.00
C GLU A 619 20.45 -12.73 -19.37
N ASN A 620 20.87 -13.74 -20.15
CA ASN A 620 21.72 -14.81 -19.64
C ASN A 620 23.10 -14.31 -19.20
N LYS A 621 23.75 -13.44 -19.99
CA LYS A 621 25.07 -12.88 -19.62
C LYS A 621 24.98 -12.05 -18.34
N ILE A 622 23.98 -11.18 -18.20
CA ILE A 622 23.82 -10.32 -17.02
C ILE A 622 23.45 -11.15 -15.78
N ASN A 623 22.49 -12.07 -15.90
CA ASN A 623 22.13 -12.98 -14.81
C ASN A 623 23.31 -13.85 -14.39
N SER A 624 24.14 -14.31 -15.33
CA SER A 624 25.36 -15.04 -15.01
C SER A 624 26.37 -14.16 -14.26
N SER A 625 26.51 -12.88 -14.62
CA SER A 625 27.38 -11.93 -13.90
C SER A 625 26.90 -11.61 -12.48
N PHE A 626 25.64 -11.91 -12.13
CA PHE A 626 25.12 -11.77 -10.77
C PHE A 626 25.38 -12.98 -9.88
N ASP A 627 25.81 -14.12 -10.45
CA ASP A 627 26.23 -15.28 -9.67
C ASP A 627 27.63 -15.01 -9.09
N PRO A 628 27.80 -15.03 -7.75
CA PRO A 628 29.10 -14.86 -7.10
C PRO A 628 30.22 -15.72 -7.69
N LYS A 629 29.90 -16.93 -8.15
CA LYS A 629 30.91 -17.83 -8.74
C LYS A 629 31.38 -17.38 -10.10
N ASN A 630 30.48 -16.91 -10.96
CA ASN A 630 30.82 -16.48 -12.32
C ASN A 630 31.34 -15.03 -12.34
N PHE A 631 31.12 -14.27 -11.26
CA PHE A 631 31.68 -12.93 -11.12
C PHE A 631 33.22 -12.92 -11.15
N THR A 632 33.88 -14.05 -10.88
CA THR A 632 35.33 -14.21 -11.07
C THR A 632 35.76 -13.96 -12.51
N GLU A 633 34.98 -14.39 -13.52
CA GLU A 633 35.29 -14.12 -14.92
C GLU A 633 35.26 -12.62 -15.22
N LEU A 634 34.31 -11.90 -14.60
CA LEU A 634 34.20 -10.46 -14.75
C LEU A 634 35.35 -9.73 -14.04
N LEU A 635 35.75 -10.21 -12.86
CA LEU A 635 36.93 -9.73 -12.12
C LEU A 635 38.22 -9.93 -12.92
N ASP A 636 38.46 -11.13 -13.46
CA ASP A 636 39.66 -11.44 -14.24
C ASP A 636 39.78 -10.51 -15.47
N ASN A 637 38.69 -10.39 -16.23
CA ASN A 637 38.61 -9.47 -17.36
C ASN A 637 38.80 -7.99 -16.98
N TYR A 638 38.39 -7.62 -15.76
CA TYR A 638 38.61 -6.27 -15.22
C TYR A 638 40.08 -6.03 -14.91
N ILE A 639 40.72 -6.96 -14.19
CA ILE A 639 42.10 -6.89 -13.73
C ILE A 639 43.07 -6.88 -14.91
N ALA A 640 42.77 -7.66 -15.96
CA ALA A 640 43.57 -7.69 -17.19
C ALA A 640 43.66 -6.32 -17.90
N LYS A 641 42.71 -5.40 -17.65
CA LYS A 641 42.66 -4.06 -18.28
C LYS A 641 43.33 -2.96 -17.43
N ILE A 642 43.85 -3.28 -16.25
CA ILE A 642 44.53 -2.30 -15.40
C ILE A 642 45.93 -2.02 -15.97
N GLU A 643 46.19 -0.76 -16.33
CA GLU A 643 47.45 -0.35 -16.96
C GLU A 643 48.61 -0.25 -15.95
N ASN A 644 48.34 0.08 -14.69
CA ASN A 644 49.36 0.21 -13.66
C ASN A 644 49.76 -1.18 -13.11
N PRO A 645 51.01 -1.65 -13.32
CA PRO A 645 51.44 -2.99 -12.92
C PRO A 645 51.42 -3.20 -11.41
N THR A 646 51.57 -2.12 -10.62
CA THR A 646 51.51 -2.21 -9.15
C THR A 646 50.08 -2.43 -8.68
N GLU A 647 49.11 -1.68 -9.23
CA GLU A 647 47.69 -1.86 -8.93
C GLU A 647 47.20 -3.22 -9.42
N GLN A 648 47.64 -3.65 -10.60
CA GLN A 648 47.31 -4.96 -11.16
C GLN A 648 47.78 -6.10 -10.26
N ALA A 649 49.02 -6.07 -9.76
CA ALA A 649 49.53 -7.09 -8.85
C ALA A 649 48.72 -7.17 -7.54
N ILE A 650 48.33 -6.02 -6.97
CA ILE A 650 47.49 -5.96 -5.77
C ILE A 650 46.09 -6.51 -6.07
N MET A 651 45.54 -6.23 -7.25
CA MET A 651 44.24 -6.75 -7.66
C MET A 651 44.22 -8.25 -7.95
N ILE A 652 45.35 -8.85 -8.35
CA ILE A 652 45.49 -10.31 -8.44
C ILE A 652 45.40 -10.93 -7.04
N ILE A 653 46.05 -10.33 -6.04
CA ILE A 653 45.91 -10.77 -4.64
C ILE A 653 44.44 -10.63 -4.20
N PHE A 654 43.78 -9.51 -4.55
CA PHE A 654 42.35 -9.33 -4.28
C PHE A 654 41.49 -10.45 -4.89
N PHE A 655 41.80 -10.87 -6.13
CA PHE A 655 41.09 -11.96 -6.80
C PHE A 655 41.19 -13.27 -6.01
N GLU A 656 42.38 -13.65 -5.55
CA GLU A 656 42.57 -14.85 -4.72
C GLU A 656 41.78 -14.78 -3.41
N GLN A 657 41.74 -13.61 -2.75
CA GLN A 657 40.94 -13.42 -1.54
C GLN A 657 39.43 -13.47 -1.81
N TYR A 658 38.98 -13.02 -2.99
CA TYR A 658 37.59 -13.15 -3.41
C TYR A 658 37.20 -14.62 -3.61
N GLU A 659 38.05 -15.42 -4.28
CA GLU A 659 37.81 -16.86 -4.45
C GLU A 659 37.74 -17.58 -3.10
N TYR A 660 38.64 -17.26 -2.17
CA TYR A 660 38.60 -17.79 -0.81
C TYR A 660 37.28 -17.43 -0.09
N SER A 661 36.81 -16.19 -0.30
CA SER A 661 35.57 -15.68 0.29
C SER A 661 34.31 -16.38 -0.23
N LEU A 662 34.34 -17.10 -1.36
CA LEU A 662 33.18 -17.87 -1.84
C LEU A 662 32.71 -18.93 -0.83
N SER A 663 33.59 -19.40 0.05
CA SER A 663 33.24 -20.33 1.15
C SER A 663 32.24 -19.72 2.15
N ILE A 664 32.29 -18.40 2.34
CA ILE A 664 31.44 -17.62 3.26
C ILE A 664 29.96 -17.76 2.91
N ILE A 665 29.64 -17.95 1.62
CA ILE A 665 28.26 -18.20 1.14
C ILE A 665 27.61 -19.36 1.90
N LYS A 666 28.39 -20.39 2.26
CA LYS A 666 27.90 -21.58 2.98
C LYS A 666 28.06 -21.49 4.50
N GLU A 667 29.13 -20.86 4.97
CA GLU A 667 29.49 -20.85 6.39
C GLU A 667 28.75 -19.76 7.17
N PHE A 668 28.61 -18.58 6.60
CA PHE A 668 28.00 -17.43 7.27
C PHE A 668 26.54 -17.67 7.69
N PRO A 669 25.65 -18.26 6.86
CA PRO A 669 24.28 -18.55 7.27
C PRO A 669 24.20 -19.45 8.51
N LYS A 670 25.07 -20.47 8.60
CA LYS A 670 25.12 -21.40 9.75
C LYS A 670 25.62 -20.70 11.02
N TYR A 671 26.68 -19.92 10.87
CA TYR A 671 27.22 -19.09 11.95
C TYR A 671 26.15 -18.14 12.50
N LEU A 672 25.46 -17.42 11.63
CA LEU A 672 24.42 -16.46 12.01
C LEU A 672 23.22 -17.18 12.67
N GLN A 673 22.82 -18.36 12.18
CA GLN A 673 21.79 -19.19 12.81
C GLN A 673 22.07 -19.48 14.26
N GLN A 674 23.28 -19.96 14.53
CA GLN A 674 23.70 -20.32 15.87
C GLN A 674 23.67 -19.10 16.79
N LYS A 675 24.24 -17.98 16.35
CA LYS A 675 24.23 -16.72 17.12
C LYS A 675 22.82 -16.21 17.42
N LEU A 676 21.90 -16.27 16.46
CA LEU A 676 20.52 -15.84 16.64
C LEU A 676 19.78 -16.72 17.66
N LEU A 677 19.93 -18.04 17.59
CA LEU A 677 19.30 -18.99 18.51
C LEU A 677 19.90 -18.91 19.92
N GLU A 678 21.23 -18.81 20.03
CA GLU A 678 21.89 -18.61 21.33
C GLU A 678 21.43 -17.33 22.01
N SER A 679 21.26 -16.24 21.25
CA SER A 679 20.80 -14.96 21.79
C SER A 679 19.34 -15.03 22.27
N LEU A 680 18.51 -15.86 21.64
CA LEU A 680 17.10 -16.05 22.03
C LEU A 680 16.99 -16.70 23.41
N THR A 681 17.88 -17.64 23.72
CA THR A 681 17.92 -18.32 25.04
C THR A 681 18.36 -17.42 26.19
N LYS A 682 18.96 -16.26 25.89
CA LYS A 682 19.49 -15.30 26.89
C LYS A 682 18.49 -14.22 27.29
N ILE A 683 17.29 -14.20 26.69
CA ILE A 683 16.29 -13.17 26.98
C ILE A 683 15.77 -13.31 28.41
N ASN A 684 15.92 -12.24 29.20
CA ASN A 684 15.24 -12.12 30.49
C ASN A 684 13.87 -11.45 30.29
N TYR A 685 12.81 -12.28 30.21
CA TYR A 685 11.44 -11.84 30.02
C TYR A 685 10.85 -11.10 31.24
N ASP A 686 11.34 -11.37 32.46
CA ASP A 686 10.83 -10.70 33.68
C ASP A 686 11.12 -9.21 33.68
N ALA A 687 12.27 -8.83 33.13
CA ALA A 687 12.66 -7.43 33.03
C ALA A 687 11.98 -6.70 31.85
N ALA A 688 11.17 -7.37 31.00
CA ALA A 688 10.61 -6.81 29.76
C ALA A 688 9.32 -6.00 29.97
N ILE A 689 8.80 -5.98 31.19
CA ILE A 689 7.62 -5.22 31.57
C ILE A 689 8.02 -3.74 31.69
N PRO A 690 7.35 -2.81 30.97
CA PRO A 690 7.46 -1.39 31.29
C PRO A 690 7.00 -1.20 32.74
N LYS A 691 7.95 -0.92 33.65
CA LYS A 691 7.66 -0.73 35.08
C LYS A 691 6.91 0.58 35.36
N GLU A 692 6.85 1.48 34.38
CA GLU A 692 6.32 2.83 34.50
C GLU A 692 5.20 3.07 33.48
N PHE A 693 4.18 3.83 33.86
CA PHE A 693 3.05 4.25 33.03
C PHE A 693 3.44 5.13 31.80
N SER A 694 4.71 5.48 31.68
CA SER A 694 5.24 6.38 30.65
C SER A 694 5.02 5.87 29.23
N PHE A 695 4.92 4.54 29.02
CA PHE A 695 4.66 3.95 27.70
C PHE A 695 3.32 4.41 27.09
N LEU A 696 2.30 4.72 27.91
CA LEU A 696 1.01 5.22 27.42
C LEU A 696 1.14 6.57 26.70
N LYS A 697 2.10 7.41 27.13
CA LYS A 697 2.35 8.74 26.58
C LYS A 697 3.46 8.74 25.53
N ASN A 698 4.58 8.08 25.82
CA ASN A 698 5.79 8.08 25.01
C ASN A 698 6.41 6.68 25.03
N PHE A 699 5.88 5.76 24.22
CA PHE A 699 6.57 4.50 23.96
C PHE A 699 7.46 4.68 22.74
N LYS A 700 8.76 4.84 22.99
CA LYS A 700 9.77 4.98 21.94
C LYS A 700 10.64 3.74 21.90
N LEU A 701 10.67 3.12 20.73
CA LEU A 701 11.58 2.04 20.40
C LEU A 701 12.73 2.58 19.57
N ASP A 702 13.89 2.64 20.21
CA ASP A 702 15.14 3.02 19.58
C ASP A 702 15.82 1.76 19.03
N MET A 703 15.08 0.95 18.28
CA MET A 703 15.57 -0.38 17.83
C MET A 703 16.83 -0.30 16.99
N ILE A 704 17.05 0.82 16.27
CA ILE A 704 18.27 1.06 15.48
C ILE A 704 18.47 2.58 15.28
N ASN A 705 18.65 3.37 16.35
CA ASN A 705 18.90 4.82 16.22
C ASN A 705 20.36 5.19 15.90
N ASP A 706 21.27 4.23 15.88
CA ASP A 706 22.65 4.56 15.57
C ASP A 706 22.83 4.70 14.04
N SER A 707 22.96 5.97 13.63
CA SER A 707 23.37 6.50 12.32
C SER A 707 24.56 5.81 11.61
N ARG A 708 25.11 4.75 12.21
CA ARG A 708 26.20 3.91 11.71
C ARG A 708 25.72 2.75 10.83
N ILE A 709 24.45 2.31 10.93
CA ILE A 709 23.96 1.07 10.30
C ILE A 709 23.25 1.31 8.94
N PHE A 710 22.68 2.48 8.68
CA PHE A 710 21.87 2.76 7.48
C PHE A 710 22.38 3.91 6.60
N LYS A 711 23.66 3.86 6.18
CA LYS A 711 24.17 4.78 5.14
C LYS A 711 23.88 4.32 3.70
N SER A 712 23.35 3.12 3.49
CA SER A 712 22.88 2.68 2.16
C SER A 712 21.46 3.19 1.91
N ASN A 713 21.30 3.99 0.85
CA ASN A 713 20.12 4.78 0.46
C ASN A 713 18.77 4.04 0.32
N GLU A 714 18.67 2.74 0.57
CA GLU A 714 17.46 1.95 0.26
C GLU A 714 16.52 1.73 1.46
N ASN A 715 16.98 1.84 2.72
CA ASN A 715 16.15 1.56 3.90
C ASN A 715 16.17 2.70 4.94
N LYS A 716 15.85 3.94 4.52
CA LYS A 716 15.76 5.10 5.43
C LYS A 716 14.58 5.07 6.43
N ASN A 717 13.78 4.00 6.47
CA ASN A 717 12.45 4.03 7.08
C ASN A 717 12.29 3.21 8.37
N ILE A 718 13.34 2.67 8.98
CA ILE A 718 13.24 2.24 10.38
C ILE A 718 13.54 3.47 11.26
N GLN A 719 12.68 4.49 11.15
CA GLN A 719 12.65 5.57 12.13
C GLN A 719 12.25 4.97 13.47
N SER A 720 12.75 5.52 14.58
CA SER A 720 12.35 5.13 15.94
C SER A 720 10.83 4.96 16.00
N ILE A 721 10.39 3.76 16.35
CA ILE A 721 8.98 3.40 16.40
C ILE A 721 8.43 4.10 17.65
N ASN A 722 7.74 5.24 17.46
CA ASN A 722 7.01 5.91 18.53
C ASN A 722 5.52 5.60 18.35
N TYR A 723 4.97 4.76 19.22
CA TYR A 723 3.53 4.49 19.26
C TYR A 723 3.05 4.69 20.68
N SER A 724 2.77 5.94 21.03
CA SER A 724 1.89 6.23 22.15
C SER A 724 0.55 5.50 21.98
N TYR A 725 -0.20 5.28 23.07
CA TYR A 725 -1.50 4.63 22.94
C TYR A 725 -2.46 5.44 22.04
N ILE A 726 -2.31 6.77 22.07
CA ILE A 726 -3.05 7.70 21.21
C ILE A 726 -2.73 7.45 19.73
N GLU A 727 -1.44 7.33 19.37
CA GLU A 727 -1.03 7.05 17.99
C GLU A 727 -1.49 5.66 17.53
N PHE A 728 -1.43 4.65 18.40
CA PHE A 728 -1.95 3.32 18.12
C PHE A 728 -3.43 3.36 17.74
N LEU A 729 -4.28 4.04 18.53
CA LEU A 729 -5.70 4.19 18.21
C LEU A 729 -5.93 5.00 16.94
N LYS A 730 -5.17 6.09 16.73
CA LYS A 730 -5.27 6.92 15.52
C LYS A 730 -5.02 6.09 14.26
N ILE A 731 -3.93 5.33 14.25
CA ILE A 731 -3.48 4.57 13.07
C ILE A 731 -4.36 3.33 12.82
N PHE A 732 -4.70 2.56 13.85
CA PHE A 732 -5.31 1.24 13.66
C PHE A 732 -6.84 1.19 13.85
N GLU A 733 -7.44 2.21 14.48
CA GLU A 733 -8.88 2.17 14.82
C GLU A 733 -9.69 3.39 14.37
N LEU A 734 -9.11 4.61 14.36
CA LEU A 734 -9.84 5.84 14.01
C LEU A 734 -9.88 6.13 12.51
N GLU A 735 -8.81 5.79 11.78
CA GLU A 735 -8.80 5.85 10.33
C GLU A 735 -9.81 4.85 9.76
N TYR A 736 -10.80 5.33 9.00
CA TYR A 736 -11.95 4.52 8.61
C TYR A 736 -11.58 3.35 7.68
N PHE A 737 -10.62 3.54 6.76
CA PHE A 737 -10.13 2.49 5.88
C PHE A 737 -8.82 1.84 6.37
N SER A 738 -8.37 2.12 7.60
CA SER A 738 -7.18 1.47 8.20
C SER A 738 -7.29 -0.04 8.27
N LYS A 739 -8.50 -0.61 8.15
CA LYS A 739 -8.78 -2.05 8.12
C LYS A 739 -8.87 -2.63 6.71
N LEU A 740 -8.67 -1.82 5.68
CA LEU A 740 -8.66 -2.27 4.28
C LEU A 740 -7.24 -2.50 3.80
N VAL A 741 -7.10 -3.39 2.82
CA VAL A 741 -5.91 -3.58 1.98
C VAL A 741 -6.36 -3.46 0.54
N ALA A 742 -5.68 -2.64 -0.26
CA ALA A 742 -6.00 -2.46 -1.67
C ALA A 742 -5.16 -3.41 -2.53
N PHE A 743 -5.84 -4.40 -3.11
CA PHE A 743 -5.30 -5.30 -4.10
C PHE A 743 -5.63 -4.75 -5.49
N PRO A 744 -4.66 -4.35 -6.32
CA PRO A 744 -4.95 -4.03 -7.71
C PRO A 744 -5.61 -5.25 -8.38
N THR A 745 -6.60 -5.02 -9.21
CA THR A 745 -7.29 -6.07 -9.98
C THR A 745 -7.07 -5.87 -11.46
N ARG A 746 -7.05 -4.61 -11.89
CA ARG A 746 -6.86 -4.25 -13.29
C ARG A 746 -6.15 -2.91 -13.40
N ILE A 747 -5.22 -2.81 -14.33
CA ILE A 747 -4.64 -1.54 -14.78
C ILE A 747 -4.85 -1.45 -16.28
N ILE A 748 -5.41 -0.34 -16.73
CA ILE A 748 -5.60 -0.03 -18.13
C ILE A 748 -4.66 1.11 -18.47
N LEU A 749 -3.74 0.86 -19.39
CA LEU A 749 -2.80 1.82 -19.93
C LEU A 749 -3.22 2.18 -21.35
N ARG A 750 -3.24 3.47 -21.67
CA ARG A 750 -3.50 3.99 -23.01
C ARG A 750 -2.17 4.38 -23.66
N ASN A 751 -1.91 3.90 -24.87
CA ASN A 751 -0.74 4.32 -25.62
C ASN A 751 -0.82 5.83 -25.95
N ILE A 752 0.31 6.53 -25.88
CA ILE A 752 0.37 7.97 -26.15
C ILE A 752 0.29 8.23 -27.66
N ASP A 753 0.96 7.40 -28.46
CA ASP A 753 1.00 7.53 -29.91
C ASP A 753 -0.05 6.63 -30.56
N ASN A 754 -1.26 7.19 -30.70
CA ASN A 754 -2.38 6.52 -31.35
C ASN A 754 -2.50 6.86 -32.84
N THR A 755 -1.56 7.60 -33.42
CA THR A 755 -1.69 8.18 -34.77
C THR A 755 -1.78 7.11 -35.87
N GLN A 756 -1.10 5.99 -35.67
CA GLN A 756 -1.03 4.89 -36.62
C GLN A 756 -2.20 3.89 -36.50
N PHE A 757 -3.00 3.99 -35.44
CA PHE A 757 -4.04 3.02 -35.09
C PHE A 757 -5.45 3.52 -35.46
N SER A 758 -6.38 2.59 -35.71
CA SER A 758 -7.78 2.91 -36.04
C SER A 758 -8.57 3.47 -34.85
N SER A 759 -8.20 3.10 -33.62
CA SER A 759 -8.66 3.64 -32.34
C SER A 759 -7.50 3.71 -31.33
N SER A 760 -7.78 3.96 -30.04
CA SER A 760 -6.73 3.92 -29.02
C SER A 760 -6.22 2.49 -28.76
N LEU A 761 -4.90 2.33 -28.72
CA LEU A 761 -4.24 1.09 -28.29
C LEU A 761 -4.20 1.05 -26.76
N TYR A 762 -4.69 -0.04 -26.19
CA TYR A 762 -4.70 -0.29 -24.75
C TYR A 762 -3.84 -1.50 -24.40
N THR A 763 -3.12 -1.37 -23.29
CA THR A 763 -2.49 -2.49 -22.59
C THR A 763 -3.14 -2.65 -21.24
N ILE A 764 -3.52 -3.88 -20.91
CA ILE A 764 -4.29 -4.22 -19.72
C ILE A 764 -3.44 -5.17 -18.88
N LEU A 765 -3.22 -4.83 -17.62
CA LEU A 765 -2.61 -5.72 -16.63
C LEU A 765 -3.72 -6.24 -15.73
N GLU A 766 -3.99 -7.54 -15.76
CA GLU A 766 -5.02 -8.20 -14.94
C GLU A 766 -4.36 -9.01 -13.83
N PHE A 767 -4.73 -8.70 -12.58
CA PHE A 767 -4.13 -9.26 -11.38
C PHE A 767 -5.02 -10.35 -10.81
N LYS A 768 -4.42 -11.50 -10.49
CA LYS A 768 -5.04 -12.61 -9.80
C LYS A 768 -4.25 -12.95 -8.54
N PHE A 769 -4.73 -12.46 -7.42
CA PHE A 769 -4.15 -12.74 -6.10
C PHE A 769 -4.62 -14.11 -5.56
N MET A 770 -3.65 -14.90 -5.09
CA MET A 770 -3.82 -16.14 -4.33
C MET A 770 -3.16 -15.95 -2.95
N GLU A 771 -3.27 -16.88 -2.00
CA GLU A 771 -2.88 -16.62 -0.60
C GLU A 771 -1.46 -16.05 -0.36
N LYS A 772 -0.46 -16.45 -1.15
CA LYS A 772 0.94 -15.98 -1.02
C LYS A 772 1.60 -15.60 -2.35
N PHE A 773 0.87 -15.79 -3.44
CA PHE A 773 1.37 -15.62 -4.80
C PHE A 773 0.34 -14.84 -5.59
N PHE A 774 0.80 -14.11 -6.58
CA PHE A 774 -0.10 -13.49 -7.53
C PHE A 774 0.41 -13.69 -8.95
N LYS A 775 -0.54 -13.73 -9.88
CA LYS A 775 -0.32 -13.77 -11.31
C LYS A 775 -0.80 -12.45 -11.90
N VAL A 776 -0.04 -11.89 -12.83
CA VAL A 776 -0.46 -10.75 -13.65
C VAL A 776 -0.39 -11.13 -15.12
N SER A 777 -1.55 -11.13 -15.78
CA SER A 777 -1.65 -11.29 -17.23
C SER A 777 -1.55 -9.91 -17.89
N LEU A 778 -0.67 -9.77 -18.87
CA LEU A 778 -0.59 -8.61 -19.75
C LEU A 778 -1.27 -8.93 -21.07
N SER A 779 -2.18 -8.03 -21.41
CA SER A 779 -3.17 -8.19 -22.46
C SER A 779 -3.23 -6.93 -23.31
N THR A 780 -3.55 -7.06 -24.59
CA THR A 780 -3.67 -5.91 -25.50
C THR A 780 -4.81 -6.07 -26.48
N ASN A 781 -5.41 -4.95 -26.89
CA ASN A 781 -6.42 -4.93 -27.95
C ASN A 781 -5.83 -4.77 -29.36
N TYR A 782 -4.51 -4.91 -29.53
CA TYR A 782 -3.78 -4.67 -30.79
C TYR A 782 -4.45 -5.27 -32.05
N GLU A 783 -5.00 -6.49 -31.97
CA GLU A 783 -5.69 -7.14 -33.10
C GLU A 783 -6.92 -6.37 -33.60
N LYS A 784 -7.66 -5.72 -32.70
CA LYS A 784 -8.86 -4.93 -33.06
C LYS A 784 -8.47 -3.62 -33.70
N VAL A 785 -7.34 -3.06 -33.28
CA VAL A 785 -6.96 -1.68 -33.58
C VAL A 785 -5.89 -1.57 -34.66
N LYS A 786 -5.69 -2.64 -35.46
CA LYS A 786 -4.62 -2.76 -36.47
C LYS A 786 -4.35 -1.45 -37.22
N LEU A 787 -3.08 -1.28 -37.56
CA LEU A 787 -2.55 -0.08 -38.22
C LEU A 787 -3.44 0.31 -39.41
N LYS A 788 -3.70 1.60 -39.58
CA LYS A 788 -4.59 2.13 -40.64
C LYS A 788 -4.13 1.83 -42.07
N PHE A 789 -2.95 1.23 -42.25
CA PHE A 789 -2.29 0.99 -43.53
C PHE A 789 -1.76 -0.44 -43.60
#